data_AF-A0A117E493-F1
#
_entry.id   AF-A0A117E493-F1
#
_cell.length_a   1.000
_cell.length_b   1.000
_cell.length_c   1.000
_cell.angle_alpha   90.00
_cell.angle_beta   90.00
_cell.angle_gamma   90.00
#
_symmetry.space_group_name_H-M   'P 1'
#
loop_
_entity.id
_entity.type
_entity.pdbx_description
1 polymer ?
#
loop_
_entity_poly.entity_id
_entity_poly.type
_entity_poly.pdbx_seq_one_letter_code
_entity_poly.pdbx_strand_id
1 'polypeptide(L)'
;MSDKSNLLMFGATGTIGKYIIEAIVNARDSFGRIAIFTSPNTVSSKADELNALRQKGVDILIGDVGNRQDVLKAYAGVDTVISALGRGAIAAQNPLIQLANETPNIKRFLPSEYGTDIEYSPASQHEKPHQQKLKVRAALREVRSTLEYAYVVTGPYADFPFFLGRSNNSKAGSFDVLAKKAVIVGDEHGKISVTARTDVGKFVVHALTHWEAARNRALKVNSFTTTPADALSEFERQTGTKWSVEYTSLDELRALEKEAWEKEDPVATVYTLRRIWAEGGTLYERRDNEDIGVTETRGLQELVTDSIRAQIEGLLLAAPDYRLPTVSELARPGHAALLSVTPSRFLLTAFFSEQGRPCAEMSPKRQSSPTTPRACQFCRVRKIRCDNQKPTCGSCQRHDRQCVYVVDPPRQRPSRALINAAHRQRRAAENVIIALKKADPVARAAILDSIHVKDGVLQLPASLAGLGANINDIPVSQPTQASDNSSNVYSTPNDELNDSTSEDEDYDPTTFLSRDECGTVGIFGPSSALHARSPLGLANSANSRPAAEPDRYQLIAEAALQRQREPDLRRLPTIGGIPSELALHLLDLHWNRQHHTFLLTYRPAFMRDLVTGGPYCSDFLLNAVFACSSKFSTRVEVREDPQRPESAGKRFFDRCDQLLAEQSLLTHSSIPTIAGLIMLGSTFNARGQTSKGWLYTGFALRMVYDLGLHLDCKEVAASAEDIEVRRRVFWAAFICDKLQSLYFGRPFTIQLRDAHVSRDFMDTFEENELWMPYIDPLKPDSTARSHVPTRIYSVTVFQQLCSLSKIMTSIIDRFYMAGATGSKTRKHLELIDRRLEAWYRKLPAELRFEPWADDGQSPHATVAPNVIILLTTYNALIILLHHPFMGSGHLRSDDPPADSWERCVTAARNITSLALAYRSAYSLRRANYMLSYAVYVACTIHARNPAIRESTRRKEASSPLTVCLRCLDELAIPNCGVSAPSKIIRRLMEANGMSIQTGCDPAIQDPFQVDINLDFQTFPGLDFSPARLDHANQISGFQDFNQDLDLLFGFMNEPDVSISSMFTGVVPY
;
A
#
# COMPACT_ATOMS: atom_id res chain seq x y z
N MET A 1 35.67 -41.04 -8.81
CA MET A 1 35.36 -39.73 -8.19
C MET A 1 34.05 -39.88 -7.44
N SER A 2 33.84 -39.19 -6.31
CA SER A 2 32.53 -39.20 -5.64
C SER A 2 31.53 -38.40 -6.48
N ASP A 3 30.34 -38.96 -6.71
CA ASP A 3 29.28 -38.31 -7.49
C ASP A 3 28.57 -37.27 -6.61
N LYS A 4 28.95 -35.99 -6.75
CA LYS A 4 28.52 -34.93 -5.85
C LYS A 4 27.06 -34.54 -6.09
N SER A 5 26.25 -34.48 -5.03
CA SER A 5 24.85 -34.08 -5.13
C SER A 5 24.67 -32.68 -5.73
N ASN A 6 23.73 -32.59 -6.66
CA ASN A 6 23.21 -31.37 -7.25
C ASN A 6 22.01 -30.90 -6.43
N LEU A 7 22.14 -29.70 -5.84
CA LEU A 7 21.21 -29.14 -4.87
C LEU A 7 20.24 -28.13 -5.51
N LEU A 8 18.96 -28.18 -5.11
CA LEU A 8 18.00 -27.10 -5.32
C LEU A 8 17.39 -26.64 -3.99
N MET A 9 17.46 -25.34 -3.71
CA MET A 9 16.95 -24.78 -2.47
C MET A 9 15.80 -23.78 -2.67
N PHE A 10 14.66 -24.04 -2.04
CA PHE A 10 13.51 -23.13 -1.98
C PHE A 10 13.61 -22.20 -0.76
N GLY A 11 13.34 -20.90 -0.94
CA GLY A 11 13.32 -19.94 0.17
C GLY A 11 14.70 -19.48 0.65
N ALA A 12 15.75 -19.61 -0.17
CA ALA A 12 17.14 -19.30 0.18
C ALA A 12 17.40 -17.84 0.65
N THR A 13 16.56 -16.87 0.29
CA THR A 13 16.66 -15.48 0.76
C THR A 13 15.80 -15.18 2.01
N GLY A 14 15.17 -16.20 2.59
CA GLY A 14 14.38 -16.11 3.81
C GLY A 14 15.21 -16.06 5.10
N THR A 15 14.54 -15.79 6.23
CA THR A 15 15.13 -15.55 7.56
C THR A 15 16.18 -16.58 7.99
N ILE A 16 15.97 -17.85 7.63
CA ILE A 16 16.86 -18.98 7.93
C ILE A 16 17.54 -19.52 6.66
N GLY A 17 16.86 -19.40 5.51
CA GLY A 17 17.40 -19.78 4.21
C GLY A 17 18.75 -19.13 3.92
N LYS A 18 18.94 -17.85 4.29
CA LYS A 18 20.21 -17.14 4.04
C LYS A 18 21.43 -17.79 4.72
N TYR A 19 21.27 -18.30 5.94
CA TYR A 19 22.34 -18.98 6.67
C TYR A 19 22.61 -20.40 6.12
N ILE A 20 21.56 -21.07 5.63
CA ILE A 20 21.68 -22.39 5.00
C ILE A 20 22.39 -22.29 3.64
N ILE A 21 21.99 -21.36 2.76
CA ILE A 21 22.66 -21.20 1.46
C ILE A 21 24.10 -20.70 1.62
N GLU A 22 24.37 -19.84 2.60
CA GLU A 22 25.73 -19.40 2.92
C GLU A 22 26.62 -20.56 3.39
N ALA A 23 26.13 -21.43 4.29
CA ALA A 23 26.88 -22.62 4.69
C ALA A 23 27.11 -23.59 3.53
N ILE A 24 26.10 -23.83 2.69
CA ILE A 24 26.19 -24.68 1.49
C ILE A 24 27.23 -24.13 0.49
N VAL A 25 27.28 -22.82 0.30
CA VAL A 25 28.24 -22.14 -0.57
C VAL A 25 29.66 -22.13 0.02
N ASN A 26 29.80 -22.00 1.34
CA ASN A 26 31.10 -22.14 2.00
C ASN A 26 31.61 -23.61 1.95
N ALA A 27 30.71 -24.58 1.85
CA ALA A 27 30.99 -26.00 1.64
C ALA A 27 30.87 -26.46 0.17
N ARG A 28 31.02 -25.55 -0.81
CA ARG A 28 30.79 -25.82 -2.24
C ARG A 28 31.57 -27.01 -2.79
N ASP A 29 32.77 -27.28 -2.27
CA ASP A 29 33.57 -28.43 -2.70
C ASP A 29 32.96 -29.80 -2.34
N SER A 30 32.00 -29.85 -1.42
CA SER A 30 31.21 -31.07 -1.14
C SER A 30 30.08 -31.32 -2.16
N PHE A 31 29.72 -30.33 -2.98
CA PHE A 31 28.53 -30.35 -3.83
C PHE A 31 28.84 -30.18 -5.32
N GLY A 32 27.87 -30.56 -6.16
CA GLY A 32 27.92 -30.35 -7.60
C GLY A 32 27.36 -28.98 -7.96
N ARG A 33 26.28 -28.97 -8.76
CA ARG A 33 25.46 -27.78 -9.00
C ARG A 33 24.79 -27.32 -7.70
N ILE A 34 24.77 -26.02 -7.47
CA ILE A 34 24.01 -25.39 -6.36
C ILE A 34 23.04 -24.39 -7.00
N ALA A 35 21.74 -24.67 -6.91
CA ALA A 35 20.68 -23.82 -7.42
C ALA A 35 19.72 -23.38 -6.30
N ILE A 36 19.09 -22.22 -6.48
CA ILE A 36 17.96 -21.78 -5.67
C ILE A 36 16.74 -21.54 -6.55
N PHE A 37 15.54 -21.78 -6.01
CA PHE A 37 14.28 -21.42 -6.65
C PHE A 37 13.68 -20.18 -5.95
N THR A 38 13.33 -19.17 -6.72
CA THR A 38 12.90 -17.86 -6.20
C THR A 38 11.79 -17.23 -7.07
N SER A 39 10.94 -16.41 -6.45
CA SER A 39 9.84 -15.76 -7.16
C SER A 39 10.31 -14.52 -7.94
N PRO A 40 9.64 -14.11 -9.04
CA PRO A 40 9.92 -12.84 -9.73
C PRO A 40 9.89 -11.62 -8.79
N ASN A 41 8.98 -11.61 -7.81
CA ASN A 41 8.92 -10.56 -6.79
C ASN A 41 10.14 -10.58 -5.84
N THR A 42 10.77 -11.73 -5.63
CA THR A 42 12.04 -11.81 -4.91
C THR A 42 13.20 -11.26 -5.74
N VAL A 43 13.17 -11.44 -7.07
CA VAL A 43 14.18 -10.89 -7.99
C VAL A 43 14.20 -9.36 -7.95
N SER A 44 13.03 -8.72 -7.93
CA SER A 44 12.92 -7.27 -7.83
C SER A 44 13.18 -6.72 -6.43
N SER A 45 12.72 -7.39 -5.36
CA SER A 45 12.84 -6.90 -3.98
C SER A 45 14.15 -7.23 -3.27
N LYS A 46 14.93 -8.21 -3.76
CA LYS A 46 16.19 -8.69 -3.15
C LYS A 46 17.28 -8.91 -4.21
N ALA A 47 17.35 -8.02 -5.21
CA ALA A 47 18.29 -8.11 -6.33
C ALA A 47 19.76 -8.28 -5.86
N ASP A 48 20.19 -7.52 -4.86
CA ASP A 48 21.58 -7.53 -4.38
C ASP A 48 21.96 -8.84 -3.66
N GLU A 49 21.05 -9.42 -2.86
CA GLU A 49 21.24 -10.74 -2.24
C GLU A 49 21.41 -11.82 -3.31
N LEU A 50 20.60 -11.77 -4.37
CA LEU A 50 20.64 -12.73 -5.47
C LEU A 50 21.88 -12.53 -6.36
N ASN A 51 22.33 -11.29 -6.56
CA ASN A 51 23.56 -10.98 -7.30
C ASN A 51 24.81 -11.42 -6.52
N ALA A 52 24.84 -11.27 -5.20
CA ALA A 52 25.90 -11.83 -4.36
C ALA A 52 25.94 -13.38 -4.44
N LEU A 53 24.79 -14.05 -4.49
CA LEU A 53 24.72 -15.50 -4.70
C LEU A 53 25.19 -15.91 -6.11
N ARG A 54 24.83 -15.16 -7.16
CA ARG A 54 25.37 -15.36 -8.53
C ARG A 54 26.90 -15.24 -8.56
N GLN A 55 27.47 -14.23 -7.90
CA GLN A 55 28.92 -14.04 -7.81
C GLN A 55 29.63 -15.18 -7.06
N LYS A 56 28.99 -15.74 -6.02
CA LYS A 56 29.46 -16.97 -5.35
C LYS A 56 29.18 -18.26 -6.16
N GLY A 57 28.61 -18.15 -7.37
CA GLY A 57 28.41 -19.26 -8.31
C GLY A 57 27.20 -20.15 -8.03
N VAL A 58 26.10 -19.54 -7.56
CA VAL A 58 24.79 -20.19 -7.35
C VAL A 58 23.85 -19.88 -8.52
N ASP A 59 23.21 -20.91 -9.08
CA ASP A 59 22.18 -20.79 -10.11
C ASP A 59 20.91 -20.17 -9.50
N ILE A 60 20.38 -19.11 -10.12
CA ILE A 60 19.13 -18.46 -9.69
C ILE A 60 18.01 -18.88 -10.65
N LEU A 61 17.17 -19.82 -10.23
CA LEU A 61 16.00 -20.28 -10.99
C LEU A 61 14.77 -19.47 -10.57
N ILE A 62 14.07 -18.90 -11.56
CA ILE A 62 12.96 -17.96 -11.35
C ILE A 62 11.65 -18.65 -11.77
N GLY A 63 10.64 -18.59 -10.92
CA GLY A 63 9.30 -19.12 -11.22
C GLY A 63 8.33 -19.02 -10.04
N ASP A 64 7.10 -19.50 -10.22
CA ASP A 64 6.14 -19.63 -9.11
C ASP A 64 6.23 -21.02 -8.45
N VAL A 65 6.26 -21.05 -7.12
CA VAL A 65 6.25 -22.27 -6.31
C VAL A 65 4.87 -22.96 -6.32
N GLY A 66 3.81 -22.22 -6.65
CA GLY A 66 2.50 -22.78 -6.97
C GLY A 66 2.39 -23.39 -8.36
N ASN A 67 3.30 -23.05 -9.29
CA ASN A 67 3.27 -23.55 -10.66
C ASN A 67 4.02 -24.88 -10.80
N ARG A 68 3.26 -25.97 -10.97
CA ARG A 68 3.77 -27.32 -11.22
C ARG A 68 4.84 -27.37 -12.32
N GLN A 69 4.68 -26.61 -13.40
CA GLN A 69 5.61 -26.66 -14.53
C GLN A 69 6.94 -25.97 -14.23
N ASP A 70 6.94 -24.89 -13.44
CA ASP A 70 8.18 -24.16 -13.10
C ASP A 70 9.00 -24.93 -12.05
N VAL A 71 8.34 -25.60 -11.11
CA VAL A 71 8.99 -26.55 -10.20
C VAL A 71 9.60 -27.73 -10.97
N LEU A 72 8.91 -28.29 -11.97
CA LEU A 72 9.44 -29.37 -12.81
C LEU A 72 10.65 -28.92 -13.65
N LYS A 73 10.65 -27.69 -14.19
CA LYS A 73 11.84 -27.10 -14.83
C LYS A 73 12.99 -26.99 -13.83
N ALA A 74 12.72 -26.57 -12.60
CA ALA A 74 13.74 -26.40 -11.57
C ALA A 74 14.35 -27.72 -11.08
N TYR A 75 13.59 -28.81 -11.10
CA TYR A 75 14.06 -30.17 -10.78
C TYR A 75 14.96 -30.78 -11.89
N ALA A 76 15.10 -30.13 -13.06
CA ALA A 76 15.97 -30.61 -14.12
C ALA A 76 17.46 -30.44 -13.76
N GLY A 77 18.21 -31.55 -13.75
CA GLY A 77 19.64 -31.55 -13.39
C GLY A 77 19.90 -31.37 -11.89
N VAL A 78 19.01 -31.89 -11.05
CA VAL A 78 19.04 -31.85 -9.57
C VAL A 78 18.76 -33.26 -9.04
N ASP A 79 19.36 -33.62 -7.91
CA ASP A 79 19.04 -34.86 -7.18
C ASP A 79 18.60 -34.63 -5.72
N THR A 80 18.90 -33.47 -5.14
CA THR A 80 18.61 -33.17 -3.74
C THR A 80 17.87 -31.85 -3.59
N VAL A 81 16.69 -31.88 -2.98
CA VAL A 81 15.83 -30.71 -2.75
C VAL A 81 15.87 -30.29 -1.28
N ILE A 82 16.00 -28.99 -1.04
CA ILE A 82 16.07 -28.36 0.29
C ILE A 82 14.98 -27.29 0.38
N SER A 83 14.13 -27.35 1.40
CA SER A 83 13.07 -26.36 1.63
C SER A 83 13.37 -25.54 2.87
N ALA A 84 13.57 -24.23 2.70
CA ALA A 84 13.61 -23.24 3.78
C ALA A 84 12.40 -22.28 3.72
N LEU A 85 11.26 -22.77 3.21
CA LEU A 85 10.01 -22.01 3.14
C LEU A 85 9.54 -21.60 4.55
N GLY A 86 9.29 -20.29 4.74
CA GLY A 86 8.87 -19.72 6.02
C GLY A 86 7.45 -20.10 6.44
N ARG A 87 7.02 -19.69 7.65
CA ARG A 87 5.76 -20.11 8.29
C ARG A 87 4.51 -19.98 7.40
N GLY A 88 4.38 -18.87 6.68
CA GLY A 88 3.25 -18.64 5.76
C GLY A 88 3.21 -19.54 4.51
N ALA A 89 4.31 -20.25 4.21
CA ALA A 89 4.46 -21.10 3.03
C ALA A 89 4.68 -22.59 3.35
N ILE A 90 4.58 -23.02 4.63
CA ILE A 90 4.79 -24.44 5.04
C ILE A 90 3.90 -25.40 4.24
N ALA A 91 2.65 -25.00 3.93
CA ALA A 91 1.70 -25.82 3.19
C ALA A 91 2.08 -26.04 1.71
N ALA A 92 2.85 -25.12 1.10
CA ALA A 92 3.32 -25.26 -0.28
C ALA A 92 4.35 -26.38 -0.46
N GLN A 93 4.89 -26.93 0.63
CA GLN A 93 5.81 -28.07 0.58
C GLN A 93 5.13 -29.37 0.13
N ASN A 94 3.83 -29.56 0.39
CA ASN A 94 3.15 -30.82 0.05
C ASN A 94 3.13 -31.05 -1.49
N PRO A 95 2.81 -30.05 -2.34
CA PRO A 95 3.05 -30.12 -3.79
C PRO A 95 4.51 -30.38 -4.19
N LEU A 96 5.49 -29.77 -3.51
CA LEU A 96 6.92 -29.99 -3.82
C LEU A 96 7.37 -31.43 -3.52
N ILE A 97 6.89 -32.00 -2.41
CA ILE A 97 7.13 -33.40 -2.00
C ILE A 97 6.46 -34.36 -2.98
N GLN A 98 5.20 -34.10 -3.36
CA GLN A 98 4.52 -34.89 -4.39
C GLN A 98 5.29 -34.84 -5.72
N LEU A 99 5.74 -33.66 -6.16
CA LEU A 99 6.53 -33.53 -7.38
C LEU A 99 7.88 -34.24 -7.32
N ALA A 100 8.54 -34.25 -6.15
CA ALA A 100 9.77 -35.00 -5.95
C ALA A 100 9.50 -36.52 -6.03
N ASN A 101 8.41 -36.97 -5.41
CA ASN A 101 7.93 -38.36 -5.45
C ASN A 101 7.51 -38.81 -6.87
N GLU A 102 7.06 -37.88 -7.72
CA GLU A 102 6.76 -38.14 -9.13
C GLU A 102 8.00 -38.03 -10.06
N THR A 103 9.07 -37.35 -9.64
CA THR A 103 10.27 -37.10 -10.47
C THR A 103 11.42 -38.08 -10.12
N PRO A 104 11.78 -39.05 -10.99
CA PRO A 104 12.72 -40.12 -10.63
C PRO A 104 14.13 -39.66 -10.25
N ASN A 105 14.58 -38.51 -10.76
CA ASN A 105 15.92 -37.99 -10.53
C ASN A 105 16.11 -37.42 -9.11
N ILE A 106 15.05 -36.99 -8.43
CA ILE A 106 15.14 -36.47 -7.07
C ILE A 106 15.29 -37.65 -6.10
N LYS A 107 16.46 -37.80 -5.51
CA LYS A 107 16.82 -38.88 -4.56
C LYS A 107 16.58 -38.47 -3.10
N ARG A 108 16.70 -37.17 -2.79
CA ARG A 108 16.73 -36.65 -1.41
C ARG A 108 15.85 -35.42 -1.21
N PHE A 109 15.15 -35.32 -0.07
CA PHE A 109 14.35 -34.16 0.30
C PHE A 109 14.55 -33.72 1.76
N LEU A 110 14.90 -32.46 2.00
CA LEU A 110 14.99 -31.85 3.33
C LEU A 110 13.84 -30.82 3.48
N PRO A 111 12.80 -31.07 4.28
CA PRO A 111 11.72 -30.11 4.52
C PRO A 111 12.15 -28.97 5.46
N SER A 112 11.35 -27.90 5.48
CA SER A 112 11.52 -26.71 6.33
C SER A 112 11.11 -27.02 7.78
N GLU A 113 11.90 -27.88 8.42
CA GLU A 113 11.66 -28.38 9.77
C GLU A 113 12.66 -27.86 10.82
N TYR A 114 13.54 -26.94 10.45
CA TYR A 114 14.47 -26.19 11.31
C TYR A 114 13.74 -25.46 12.44
N GLY A 115 13.54 -26.14 13.57
CA GLY A 115 12.82 -25.65 14.73
C GLY A 115 12.61 -26.75 15.77
N THR A 116 11.71 -26.50 16.73
CA THR A 116 11.23 -27.51 17.68
C THR A 116 10.67 -28.74 16.94
N ASP A 117 10.97 -29.93 17.47
CA ASP A 117 10.38 -31.18 17.00
C ASP A 117 8.86 -31.11 17.13
N ILE A 118 8.13 -31.48 16.08
CA ILE A 118 6.66 -31.52 16.11
C ILE A 118 6.10 -32.85 16.62
N GLU A 119 6.97 -33.79 16.99
CA GLU A 119 6.60 -35.07 17.60
C GLU A 119 7.33 -35.26 18.96
N TYR A 120 7.66 -34.15 19.64
CA TYR A 120 8.35 -34.15 20.94
C TYR A 120 7.56 -34.82 22.08
N SER A 121 6.23 -34.83 21.98
CA SER A 121 5.31 -35.44 22.95
C SER A 121 3.94 -35.71 22.30
N PRO A 122 3.06 -36.52 22.91
CA PRO A 122 1.70 -36.73 22.42
C PRO A 122 0.88 -35.43 22.29
N ALA A 123 1.08 -34.47 23.20
CA ALA A 123 0.39 -33.17 23.17
C ALA A 123 0.66 -32.38 21.88
N SER A 124 1.83 -32.55 21.27
CA SER A 124 2.24 -31.88 20.04
C SER A 124 1.28 -32.10 18.85
N GLN A 125 0.53 -33.21 18.85
CA GLN A 125 -0.48 -33.50 17.82
C GLN A 125 -1.64 -32.47 17.82
N HIS A 126 -1.86 -31.77 18.94
CA HIS A 126 -2.93 -30.78 19.08
C HIS A 126 -2.42 -29.33 19.02
N GLU A 127 -1.10 -29.12 19.00
CA GLU A 127 -0.50 -27.79 18.97
C GLU A 127 -0.78 -27.09 17.63
N LYS A 128 -1.48 -25.94 17.68
CA LYS A 128 -1.89 -25.17 16.49
C LYS A 128 -0.71 -24.82 15.55
N PRO A 129 0.47 -24.39 16.05
CA PRO A 129 1.62 -24.08 15.18
C PRO A 129 2.24 -25.29 14.47
N HIS A 130 1.93 -26.52 14.88
CA HIS A 130 2.55 -27.75 14.36
C HIS A 130 1.71 -28.43 13.26
N GLN A 131 0.41 -28.10 13.16
CA GLN A 131 -0.57 -28.77 12.27
C GLN A 131 -0.15 -28.85 10.79
N GLN A 132 0.51 -27.82 10.25
CA GLN A 132 0.96 -27.86 8.85
C GLN A 132 2.26 -28.66 8.65
N LYS A 133 3.15 -28.69 9.65
CA LYS A 133 4.34 -29.57 9.62
C LYS A 133 3.96 -31.04 9.80
N LEU A 134 2.95 -31.36 10.61
CA LEU A 134 2.46 -32.74 10.78
C LEU A 134 1.97 -33.34 9.45
N LYS A 135 1.33 -32.52 8.59
CA LYS A 135 0.97 -32.91 7.21
C LYS A 135 2.19 -33.12 6.31
N VAL A 136 3.25 -32.33 6.48
CA VAL A 136 4.53 -32.48 5.75
C VAL A 136 5.22 -33.80 6.14
N ARG A 137 5.24 -34.18 7.43
CA ARG A 137 5.72 -35.51 7.85
C ARG A 137 4.86 -36.65 7.34
N ALA A 138 3.54 -36.49 7.29
CA ALA A 138 2.65 -37.48 6.70
C ALA A 138 2.94 -37.67 5.20
N ALA A 139 3.00 -36.59 4.42
CA ALA A 139 3.32 -36.63 2.99
C ALA A 139 4.70 -37.25 2.71
N LEU A 140 5.71 -36.98 3.56
CA LEU A 140 7.03 -37.61 3.44
C LEU A 140 7.05 -39.09 3.84
N ARG A 141 6.18 -39.53 4.75
CA ARG A 141 6.02 -40.97 5.07
C ARG A 141 5.34 -41.78 3.96
N GLU A 142 4.66 -41.11 3.03
CA GLU A 142 3.92 -41.73 1.92
C GLU A 142 4.67 -41.70 0.56
N VAL A 143 5.95 -41.26 0.54
CA VAL A 143 6.76 -41.26 -0.69
C VAL A 143 7.27 -42.65 -1.07
N ARG A 144 7.68 -42.80 -2.34
CA ARG A 144 8.36 -43.99 -2.86
C ARG A 144 9.64 -44.30 -2.07
N SER A 145 9.97 -45.59 -1.94
CA SER A 145 11.16 -46.06 -1.22
C SER A 145 12.51 -45.55 -1.76
N THR A 146 12.54 -44.97 -2.96
CA THR A 146 13.74 -44.36 -3.58
C THR A 146 13.82 -42.83 -3.43
N LEU A 147 12.91 -42.20 -2.68
CA LEU A 147 13.00 -40.80 -2.26
C LEU A 147 13.27 -40.76 -0.75
N GLU A 148 14.54 -40.61 -0.38
CA GLU A 148 14.95 -40.49 1.02
C GLU A 148 14.72 -39.05 1.53
N TYR A 149 14.53 -38.87 2.83
CA TYR A 149 14.33 -37.55 3.44
C TYR A 149 14.99 -37.41 4.82
N ALA A 150 15.23 -36.19 5.29
CA ALA A 150 15.79 -35.96 6.64
C ALA A 150 15.22 -34.69 7.29
N TYR A 151 14.69 -34.79 8.51
CA TYR A 151 14.22 -33.62 9.26
C TYR A 151 15.36 -33.07 10.13
N VAL A 152 15.91 -31.91 9.79
CA VAL A 152 16.95 -31.23 10.60
C VAL A 152 16.26 -30.40 11.68
N VAL A 153 16.06 -31.01 12.86
CA VAL A 153 15.28 -30.46 13.98
C VAL A 153 16.21 -29.73 14.94
N THR A 154 16.22 -28.40 14.87
CA THR A 154 17.20 -27.52 15.52
C THR A 154 16.79 -26.94 16.88
N GLY A 155 15.53 -27.12 17.30
CA GLY A 155 14.97 -26.34 18.41
C GLY A 155 14.84 -24.83 18.10
N PRO A 156 14.51 -24.00 19.10
CA PRO A 156 14.48 -22.54 19.00
C PRO A 156 15.83 -21.91 18.64
N TYR A 157 15.77 -20.71 18.06
CA TYR A 157 16.93 -19.89 17.76
C TYR A 157 17.26 -18.97 18.95
N ALA A 158 18.48 -19.06 19.49
CA ALA A 158 18.92 -18.21 20.60
C ALA A 158 19.10 -16.75 20.16
N ASP A 159 19.69 -16.51 19.00
CA ASP A 159 19.97 -15.17 18.44
C ASP A 159 18.73 -14.53 17.76
N PHE A 160 17.53 -14.81 18.29
CA PHE A 160 16.26 -14.26 17.84
C PHE A 160 15.66 -13.30 18.88
N PRO A 161 14.93 -12.23 18.48
CA PRO A 161 14.37 -11.24 19.40
C PRO A 161 13.54 -11.78 20.59
N PHE A 162 12.97 -12.98 20.46
CA PHE A 162 12.15 -13.64 21.50
C PHE A 162 12.93 -14.70 22.31
N PHE A 163 14.28 -14.68 22.31
CA PHE A 163 15.10 -15.53 23.18
C PHE A 163 16.24 -14.79 23.87
N LEU A 164 17.34 -14.44 23.19
CA LEU A 164 18.44 -13.62 23.75
C LEU A 164 18.39 -12.15 23.28
N GLY A 165 17.27 -11.68 22.70
CA GLY A 165 17.16 -10.34 22.13
C GLY A 165 16.11 -9.47 22.82
N ARG A 166 16.09 -8.20 22.43
CA ARG A 166 15.03 -7.24 22.78
C ARG A 166 13.73 -7.57 22.03
N SER A 167 12.63 -7.73 22.76
CA SER A 167 11.31 -8.04 22.22
C SER A 167 10.30 -6.92 22.45
N ASN A 168 9.53 -6.56 21.42
CA ASN A 168 8.35 -5.68 21.53
C ASN A 168 7.17 -6.38 22.24
N ASN A 169 7.16 -7.71 22.31
CA ASN A 169 6.26 -8.47 23.18
C ASN A 169 7.08 -8.97 24.39
N SER A 170 7.19 -8.13 25.41
CA SER A 170 7.95 -8.43 26.62
C SER A 170 7.41 -9.65 27.38
N LYS A 171 6.09 -9.89 27.36
CA LYS A 171 5.43 -11.07 27.96
C LYS A 171 5.79 -12.39 27.27
N ALA A 172 6.21 -12.37 26.01
CA ALA A 172 6.82 -13.53 25.36
C ALA A 172 8.29 -13.76 25.81
N GLY A 173 8.87 -12.90 26.63
CA GLY A 173 10.28 -12.92 27.04
C GLY A 173 11.13 -11.92 26.24
N SER A 174 12.13 -11.32 26.91
CA SER A 174 13.00 -10.27 26.35
C SER A 174 14.31 -10.16 27.14
N PHE A 175 15.39 -9.77 26.47
CA PHE A 175 16.64 -9.30 27.09
C PHE A 175 17.03 -7.95 26.45
N ASP A 176 16.61 -6.86 27.10
CA ASP A 176 16.87 -5.48 26.68
C ASP A 176 18.16 -4.97 27.33
N VAL A 177 19.24 -4.93 26.53
CA VAL A 177 20.58 -4.51 26.94
C VAL A 177 20.63 -3.01 27.28
N LEU A 178 19.78 -2.21 26.62
CA LEU A 178 19.75 -0.75 26.78
C LEU A 178 19.01 -0.35 28.06
N ALA A 179 17.87 -1.00 28.32
CA ALA A 179 17.11 -0.84 29.56
C ALA A 179 17.69 -1.64 30.75
N LYS A 180 18.68 -2.52 30.49
CA LYS A 180 19.21 -3.51 31.43
C LYS A 180 18.10 -4.31 32.11
N LYS A 181 17.16 -4.81 31.28
CA LYS A 181 15.93 -5.44 31.72
C LYS A 181 15.71 -6.78 31.01
N ALA A 182 15.51 -7.83 31.80
CA ALA A 182 15.10 -9.15 31.33
C ALA A 182 13.62 -9.41 31.67
N VAL A 183 12.94 -10.17 30.81
CA VAL A 183 11.67 -10.82 31.15
C VAL A 183 11.82 -12.32 30.95
N ILE A 184 11.79 -13.06 32.06
CA ILE A 184 11.87 -14.51 32.11
C ILE A 184 10.47 -15.10 31.93
N VAL A 185 10.39 -16.29 31.32
CA VAL A 185 9.15 -16.98 31.01
C VAL A 185 9.20 -18.39 31.60
N GLY A 186 8.23 -18.70 32.47
CA GLY A 186 8.21 -19.96 33.21
C GLY A 186 9.30 -20.03 34.29
N ASP A 187 9.91 -21.20 34.44
CA ASP A 187 11.00 -21.46 35.40
C ASP A 187 12.33 -20.87 34.91
N GLU A 188 13.01 -20.08 35.75
CA GLU A 188 14.31 -19.49 35.43
C GLU A 188 15.45 -20.52 35.40
N HIS A 189 15.26 -21.69 35.99
CA HIS A 189 16.15 -22.85 35.89
C HIS A 189 15.65 -23.89 34.87
N GLY A 190 14.56 -23.59 34.15
CA GLY A 190 14.03 -24.43 33.08
C GLY A 190 15.03 -24.55 31.93
N LYS A 191 15.50 -25.77 31.65
CA LYS A 191 16.48 -26.03 30.58
C LYS A 191 15.81 -25.97 29.21
N ILE A 192 16.43 -25.25 28.28
CA ILE A 192 15.99 -25.12 26.90
C ILE A 192 17.17 -25.40 25.97
N SER A 193 17.00 -26.30 25.00
CA SER A 193 17.99 -26.51 23.93
C SER A 193 17.78 -25.49 22.82
N VAL A 194 18.85 -24.81 22.41
CA VAL A 194 18.84 -23.67 21.50
C VAL A 194 19.95 -23.78 20.44
N THR A 195 19.71 -23.15 19.30
CA THR A 195 20.63 -23.15 18.16
C THR A 195 20.94 -21.72 17.70
N ALA A 196 22.19 -21.45 17.34
CA ALA A 196 22.56 -20.25 16.60
C ALA A 196 22.08 -20.37 15.15
N ARG A 197 21.47 -19.33 14.55
CA ARG A 197 21.01 -19.40 13.15
C ARG A 197 22.13 -19.75 12.15
N THR A 198 23.39 -19.42 12.47
CA THR A 198 24.59 -19.83 11.71
C THR A 198 24.82 -21.35 11.75
N ASP A 199 24.57 -21.99 12.89
CA ASP A 199 24.77 -23.43 13.05
C ASP A 199 23.67 -24.24 12.38
N VAL A 200 22.47 -23.66 12.15
CA VAL A 200 21.43 -24.29 11.29
C VAL A 200 22.00 -24.62 9.91
N GLY A 201 22.80 -23.71 9.33
CA GLY A 201 23.49 -23.93 8.06
C GLY A 201 24.50 -25.08 8.14
N LYS A 202 25.32 -25.13 9.21
CA LYS A 202 26.24 -26.24 9.46
C LYS A 202 25.49 -27.58 9.54
N PHE A 203 24.41 -27.66 10.33
CA PHE A 203 23.64 -28.89 10.50
C PHE A 203 23.02 -29.37 9.18
N VAL A 204 22.55 -28.47 8.32
CA VAL A 204 22.05 -28.84 6.98
C VAL A 204 23.18 -29.36 6.09
N VAL A 205 24.33 -28.68 6.02
CA VAL A 205 25.50 -29.16 5.26
C VAL A 205 25.94 -30.54 5.75
N HIS A 206 26.10 -30.71 7.07
CA HIS A 206 26.54 -31.97 7.66
C HIS A 206 25.53 -33.10 7.48
N ALA A 207 24.22 -32.84 7.52
CA ALA A 207 23.19 -33.83 7.18
C ALA A 207 23.26 -34.25 5.70
N LEU A 208 23.58 -33.33 4.78
CA LEU A 208 23.76 -33.61 3.35
C LEU A 208 25.02 -34.44 3.08
N THR A 209 26.13 -34.18 3.76
CA THR A 209 27.39 -34.91 3.57
C THR A 209 27.42 -36.27 4.29
N HIS A 210 26.76 -36.39 5.45
CA HIS A 210 26.67 -37.62 6.24
C HIS A 210 25.30 -38.31 6.09
N TRP A 211 24.80 -38.36 4.85
CA TRP A 211 23.40 -38.74 4.55
C TRP A 211 22.96 -40.11 5.11
N GLU A 212 23.87 -41.09 5.17
CA GLU A 212 23.58 -42.42 5.75
C GLU A 212 23.12 -42.36 7.22
N ALA A 213 23.58 -41.37 7.99
CA ALA A 213 23.17 -41.14 9.38
C ALA A 213 21.91 -40.23 9.49
N ALA A 214 21.64 -39.44 8.43
CA ALA A 214 20.54 -38.48 8.37
C ALA A 214 19.22 -39.08 7.85
N ARG A 215 19.30 -40.07 6.95
CA ARG A 215 18.15 -40.49 6.15
C ARG A 215 17.01 -41.09 6.95
N ASN A 216 15.81 -40.81 6.46
CA ASN A 216 14.49 -41.27 6.87
C ASN A 216 14.19 -41.12 8.38
N ARG A 217 14.91 -40.22 9.06
CA ARG A 217 14.72 -39.90 10.49
C ARG A 217 14.70 -38.40 10.76
N ALA A 218 14.31 -38.04 11.98
CA ALA A 218 14.53 -36.71 12.52
C ALA A 218 15.90 -36.67 13.21
N LEU A 219 16.74 -35.71 12.82
CA LEU A 219 18.02 -35.37 13.44
C LEU A 219 17.77 -34.28 14.48
N LYS A 220 17.85 -34.65 15.76
CA LYS A 220 17.64 -33.76 16.91
C LYS A 220 18.96 -33.08 17.26
N VAL A 221 19.24 -31.99 16.57
CA VAL A 221 20.51 -31.24 16.64
C VAL A 221 20.31 -29.91 17.36
N ASN A 222 21.34 -29.42 18.05
CA ASN A 222 21.36 -28.04 18.56
C ASN A 222 22.75 -27.60 19.02
N SER A 223 22.97 -26.28 19.08
CA SER A 223 24.24 -25.72 19.55
C SER A 223 24.44 -26.02 21.04
N PHE A 224 23.56 -25.54 21.92
CA PHE A 224 23.71 -25.72 23.37
C PHE A 224 22.37 -25.81 24.10
N THR A 225 22.44 -26.13 25.40
CA THR A 225 21.30 -26.11 26.32
C THR A 225 21.63 -25.11 27.42
N THR A 226 20.68 -24.25 27.75
CA THR A 226 20.82 -23.14 28.71
C THR A 226 19.56 -23.01 29.54
N THR A 227 19.64 -22.36 30.69
CA THR A 227 18.48 -21.83 31.41
C THR A 227 18.34 -20.31 31.18
N PRO A 228 17.17 -19.70 31.45
CA PRO A 228 17.02 -18.25 31.51
C PRO A 228 17.96 -17.59 32.53
N ALA A 229 18.23 -18.23 33.66
CA ALA A 229 19.15 -17.74 34.69
C ALA A 229 20.62 -17.74 34.22
N ASP A 230 21.06 -18.76 33.46
CA ASP A 230 22.40 -18.77 32.83
C ASP A 230 22.54 -17.61 31.84
N ALA A 231 21.52 -17.40 30.99
CA ALA A 231 21.50 -16.33 30.00
C ALA A 231 21.54 -14.94 30.66
N LEU A 232 20.72 -14.71 31.69
CA LEU A 232 20.75 -13.50 32.50
C LEU A 232 22.13 -13.29 33.14
N SER A 233 22.69 -14.31 33.79
CA SER A 233 24.00 -14.24 34.44
C SER A 233 25.11 -13.87 33.45
N GLU A 234 25.05 -14.38 32.22
CA GLU A 234 26.02 -14.05 31.17
C GLU A 234 25.84 -12.62 30.62
N PHE A 235 24.60 -12.12 30.49
CA PHE A 235 24.32 -10.71 30.18
C PHE A 235 24.85 -9.77 31.27
N GLU A 236 24.61 -10.07 32.54
CA GLU A 236 25.10 -9.30 33.67
C GLU A 236 26.64 -9.33 33.76
N ARG A 237 27.25 -10.50 33.52
CA ARG A 237 28.71 -10.68 33.49
C ARG A 237 29.37 -9.87 32.37
N GLN A 238 28.80 -9.86 31.16
CA GLN A 238 29.36 -9.09 30.04
C GLN A 238 29.07 -7.58 30.13
N THR A 239 27.95 -7.16 30.73
CA THR A 239 27.61 -5.74 30.92
C THR A 239 28.13 -5.13 32.23
N GLY A 240 28.72 -5.94 33.12
CA GLY A 240 29.32 -5.50 34.38
C GLY A 240 28.33 -4.99 35.44
N THR A 241 27.03 -5.25 35.28
CA THR A 241 25.97 -4.70 36.13
C THR A 241 24.81 -5.68 36.28
N LYS A 242 24.15 -5.65 37.45
CA LYS A 242 22.87 -6.35 37.68
C LYS A 242 21.73 -5.72 36.88
N TRP A 243 20.78 -6.56 36.45
CA TRP A 243 19.65 -6.18 35.60
C TRP A 243 18.32 -6.22 36.38
N SER A 244 17.32 -5.48 35.89
CA SER A 244 15.94 -5.61 36.36
C SER A 244 15.31 -6.88 35.75
N VAL A 245 14.63 -7.69 36.56
CA VAL A 245 13.99 -8.93 36.10
C VAL A 245 12.49 -8.89 36.35
N GLU A 246 11.71 -9.15 35.31
CA GLU A 246 10.28 -9.48 35.41
C GLU A 246 10.06 -10.95 35.03
N TYR A 247 8.96 -11.52 35.50
CA TYR A 247 8.58 -12.91 35.22
C TYR A 247 7.19 -12.95 34.60
N THR A 248 7.02 -13.79 33.58
CA THR A 248 5.72 -14.19 33.03
C THR A 248 5.51 -15.67 33.32
N SER A 249 4.48 -16.01 34.10
CA SER A 249 4.26 -17.40 34.52
C SER A 249 3.75 -18.26 33.36
N LEU A 250 3.88 -19.59 33.47
CA LEU A 250 3.30 -20.50 32.45
C LEU A 250 1.77 -20.37 32.36
N ASP A 251 1.07 -20.08 33.46
CA ASP A 251 -0.38 -19.93 33.46
C ASP A 251 -0.83 -18.56 32.92
N GLU A 252 -0.07 -17.50 33.18
CA GLU A 252 -0.25 -16.21 32.50
C GLU A 252 -0.02 -16.36 30.98
N LEU A 253 1.04 -17.07 30.58
CA LEU A 253 1.35 -17.32 29.18
C LEU A 253 0.27 -18.17 28.49
N ARG A 254 -0.29 -19.18 29.18
CA ARG A 254 -1.44 -19.98 28.69
C ARG A 254 -2.70 -19.13 28.54
N ALA A 255 -2.95 -18.17 29.45
CA ALA A 255 -4.06 -17.24 29.33
C ALA A 255 -3.90 -16.30 28.13
N LEU A 256 -2.72 -15.69 27.98
CA LEU A 256 -2.36 -14.84 26.84
C LEU A 256 -2.39 -15.60 25.50
N GLU A 257 -1.89 -16.83 25.47
CA GLU A 257 -1.99 -17.74 24.33
C GLU A 257 -3.45 -18.00 23.94
N LYS A 258 -4.30 -18.35 24.92
CA LYS A 258 -5.72 -18.60 24.67
C LYS A 258 -6.42 -17.36 24.13
N GLU A 259 -6.26 -16.21 24.78
CA GLU A 259 -6.87 -14.95 24.37
C GLU A 259 -6.45 -14.53 22.96
N ALA A 260 -5.15 -14.59 22.66
CA ALA A 260 -4.62 -14.30 21.34
C ALA A 260 -5.18 -15.28 20.28
N TRP A 261 -5.33 -16.56 20.62
CA TRP A 261 -5.95 -17.57 19.74
C TRP A 261 -7.47 -17.40 19.56
N GLU A 262 -8.16 -16.76 20.50
CA GLU A 262 -9.59 -16.41 20.39
C GLU A 262 -9.81 -15.11 19.59
N LYS A 263 -8.81 -14.21 19.58
CA LYS A 263 -8.76 -12.97 18.77
C LYS A 263 -8.18 -13.14 17.36
N GLU A 264 -7.77 -14.35 16.99
CA GLU A 264 -7.00 -14.67 15.76
C GLU A 264 -5.68 -13.88 15.60
N ASP A 265 -5.10 -13.41 16.72
CA ASP A 265 -3.87 -12.62 16.73
C ASP A 265 -2.64 -13.50 16.36
N PRO A 266 -1.82 -13.12 15.35
CA PRO A 266 -0.58 -13.80 15.00
C PRO A 266 0.37 -14.06 16.18
N VAL A 267 0.33 -13.22 17.23
CA VAL A 267 1.16 -13.36 18.43
C VAL A 267 0.87 -14.65 19.21
N ALA A 268 -0.31 -15.25 19.06
CA ALA A 268 -0.68 -16.50 19.70
C ALA A 268 0.30 -17.64 19.40
N THR A 269 0.85 -17.66 18.17
CA THR A 269 1.89 -18.61 17.77
C THR A 269 3.20 -18.41 18.53
N VAL A 270 3.53 -17.18 18.93
CA VAL A 270 4.72 -16.88 19.74
C VAL A 270 4.52 -17.37 21.18
N TYR A 271 3.34 -17.11 21.77
CA TYR A 271 3.02 -17.59 23.11
C TYR A 271 3.00 -19.14 23.18
N THR A 272 2.33 -19.83 22.24
CA THR A 272 2.37 -21.29 22.15
C THR A 272 3.81 -21.83 22.10
N LEU A 273 4.67 -21.25 21.25
CA LEU A 273 6.05 -21.73 21.13
C LEU A 273 6.88 -21.45 22.38
N ARG A 274 6.77 -20.25 22.98
CA ARG A 274 7.47 -19.92 24.23
C ARG A 274 7.01 -20.80 25.39
N ARG A 275 5.73 -21.15 25.46
CA ARG A 275 5.20 -22.16 26.39
C ARG A 275 5.88 -23.50 26.15
N ILE A 276 5.82 -24.06 24.93
CA ILE A 276 6.41 -25.37 24.60
C ILE A 276 7.91 -25.42 24.95
N TRP A 277 8.64 -24.32 24.78
CA TRP A 277 10.07 -24.26 25.13
C TRP A 277 10.32 -24.24 26.64
N ALA A 278 9.55 -23.44 27.39
CA ALA A 278 9.62 -23.38 28.86
C ALA A 278 9.06 -24.65 29.55
N GLU A 279 8.13 -25.37 28.88
CA GLU A 279 7.66 -26.71 29.26
C GLU A 279 8.66 -27.83 28.88
N GLY A 280 9.85 -27.49 28.39
CA GLY A 280 10.92 -28.44 28.10
C GLY A 280 10.80 -29.20 26.77
N GLY A 281 9.87 -28.84 25.88
CA GLY A 281 9.66 -29.48 24.57
C GLY A 281 10.81 -29.36 23.54
N THR A 282 11.96 -28.85 23.99
CA THR A 282 13.23 -28.75 23.25
C THR A 282 14.31 -29.67 23.82
N LEU A 283 14.03 -30.35 24.92
CA LEU A 283 14.92 -31.32 25.55
C LEU A 283 14.71 -32.68 24.89
N TYR A 284 15.81 -33.35 24.58
CA TYR A 284 15.84 -34.64 23.90
C TYR A 284 16.84 -35.54 24.64
N GLU A 285 16.54 -36.85 24.74
CA GLU A 285 17.35 -37.84 25.46
C GLU A 285 18.81 -37.89 24.96
N ARG A 286 18.99 -37.62 23.66
CA ARG A 286 20.28 -37.52 22.97
C ARG A 286 20.22 -36.38 21.94
N ARG A 287 21.38 -35.78 21.65
CA ARG A 287 21.58 -34.92 20.47
C ARG A 287 22.23 -35.73 19.35
N ASP A 288 21.78 -35.51 18.13
CA ASP A 288 22.29 -36.18 16.94
C ASP A 288 23.46 -35.43 16.26
N ASN A 289 24.06 -34.43 16.93
CA ASN A 289 25.17 -33.63 16.39
C ASN A 289 26.35 -34.52 15.95
N GLU A 290 26.73 -35.48 16.78
CA GLU A 290 27.88 -36.38 16.55
C GLU A 290 27.63 -37.36 15.39
N ASP A 291 26.38 -37.79 15.18
CA ASP A 291 26.00 -38.72 14.09
C ASP A 291 26.27 -38.13 12.71
N ILE A 292 26.22 -36.81 12.59
CA ILE A 292 26.55 -36.06 11.38
C ILE A 292 27.90 -35.33 11.50
N GLY A 293 28.75 -35.69 12.47
CA GLY A 293 30.11 -35.18 12.60
C GLY A 293 30.23 -33.70 12.98
N VAL A 294 29.24 -33.10 13.66
CA VAL A 294 29.32 -31.73 14.18
C VAL A 294 29.78 -31.72 15.63
N THR A 295 31.07 -31.42 15.84
CA THR A 295 31.67 -31.25 17.18
C THR A 295 31.63 -29.80 17.67
N GLU A 296 31.71 -28.81 16.76
CA GLU A 296 31.85 -27.38 17.10
C GLU A 296 30.64 -26.53 16.72
N THR A 297 30.02 -25.92 17.74
CA THR A 297 28.83 -25.06 17.64
C THR A 297 29.00 -23.84 18.54
N ARG A 298 28.26 -22.75 18.27
CA ARG A 298 28.43 -21.48 18.99
C ARG A 298 27.86 -21.54 20.41
N GLY A 299 28.60 -21.01 21.39
CA GLY A 299 28.22 -21.02 22.80
C GLY A 299 27.32 -19.86 23.23
N LEU A 300 26.73 -19.97 24.44
CA LEU A 300 25.92 -18.90 25.06
C LEU A 300 26.66 -17.56 25.10
N GLN A 301 27.92 -17.57 25.56
CA GLN A 301 28.78 -16.38 25.66
C GLN A 301 28.87 -15.61 24.34
N GLU A 302 29.05 -16.32 23.22
CA GLU A 302 29.14 -15.70 21.89
C GLU A 302 27.84 -15.02 21.49
N LEU A 303 26.70 -15.69 21.69
CA LEU A 303 25.40 -15.15 21.27
C LEU A 303 24.93 -14.01 22.18
N VAL A 304 25.32 -14.02 23.45
CA VAL A 304 25.17 -12.86 24.34
C VAL A 304 26.08 -11.71 23.88
N THR A 305 27.32 -11.98 23.50
CA THR A 305 28.23 -10.95 22.93
C THR A 305 27.64 -10.32 21.67
N ASP A 306 27.12 -11.15 20.76
CA ASP A 306 26.50 -10.68 19.52
C ASP A 306 25.18 -9.95 19.76
N SER A 307 24.38 -10.32 20.78
CA SER A 307 23.16 -9.58 21.15
C SER A 307 23.48 -8.23 21.80
N ILE A 308 24.46 -8.17 22.70
CA ILE A 308 24.97 -6.92 23.28
C ILE A 308 25.50 -6.02 22.17
N ARG A 309 26.33 -6.57 21.26
CA ARG A 309 26.84 -5.84 20.10
C ARG A 309 25.69 -5.33 19.22
N ALA A 310 24.75 -6.17 18.81
CA ALA A 310 23.66 -5.76 17.92
C ALA A 310 22.73 -4.70 18.55
N GLN A 311 22.51 -4.75 19.87
CA GLN A 311 21.70 -3.75 20.57
C GLN A 311 22.45 -2.41 20.78
N ILE A 312 23.78 -2.44 20.93
CA ILE A 312 24.61 -1.22 21.08
C ILE A 312 25.00 -0.62 19.72
N GLU A 313 25.31 -1.42 18.70
CA GLU A 313 25.53 -0.95 17.33
C GLU A 313 24.22 -0.47 16.68
N GLY A 314 23.09 -1.10 17.02
CA GLY A 314 21.76 -0.57 16.71
C GLY A 314 21.47 0.78 17.40
N LEU A 315 22.08 1.05 18.56
CA LEU A 315 22.05 2.37 19.19
C LEU A 315 23.01 3.34 18.49
N LEU A 316 24.24 2.94 18.13
CA LEU A 316 25.20 3.79 17.41
C LEU A 316 24.70 4.23 16.02
N LEU A 317 23.99 3.34 15.32
CA LEU A 317 23.29 3.65 14.07
C LEU A 317 22.01 4.49 14.25
N ALA A 318 21.58 4.75 15.49
CA ALA A 318 20.48 5.64 15.85
C ALA A 318 20.93 6.92 16.60
N ALA A 319 22.16 6.94 17.12
CA ALA A 319 22.75 8.00 17.94
C ALA A 319 24.30 7.92 17.87
N PRO A 320 24.95 8.65 16.94
CA PRO A 320 26.38 8.45 16.63
C PRO A 320 27.37 8.99 17.69
N ASP A 321 26.93 9.81 18.64
CA ASP A 321 27.82 10.49 19.62
C ASP A 321 28.22 9.61 20.83
N TYR A 322 27.78 8.35 20.89
CA TYR A 322 28.02 7.48 22.05
C TYR A 322 29.41 6.82 22.03
N ARG A 323 30.32 7.21 22.93
CA ARG A 323 31.63 6.54 23.06
C ARG A 323 31.49 5.14 23.68
N LEU A 324 32.04 4.14 22.99
CA LEU A 324 32.26 2.80 23.54
C LEU A 324 33.36 2.83 24.62
N PRO A 325 33.19 2.10 25.75
CA PRO A 325 34.31 1.68 26.60
C PRO A 325 35.26 0.78 25.80
N THR A 326 36.56 0.83 26.11
CA THR A 326 37.56 0.01 25.42
C THR A 326 37.60 -1.41 25.97
N VAL A 327 37.91 -2.40 25.12
CA VAL A 327 37.99 -3.82 25.50
C VAL A 327 39.02 -4.06 26.62
N SER A 328 40.04 -3.20 26.72
CA SER A 328 41.02 -3.16 27.81
C SER A 328 40.45 -2.88 29.20
N GLU A 329 39.28 -2.24 29.33
CA GLU A 329 38.69 -1.85 30.61
C GLU A 329 37.85 -2.97 31.25
N LEU A 330 37.45 -3.98 30.47
CA LEU A 330 36.66 -5.13 30.92
C LEU A 330 37.51 -6.34 31.39
N ALA A 331 38.84 -6.22 31.39
CA ALA A 331 39.75 -7.34 31.65
C ALA A 331 40.59 -7.17 32.93
N ARG A 332 40.06 -7.61 34.08
CA ARG A 332 40.86 -7.91 35.29
C ARG A 332 40.40 -9.25 35.91
N PRO A 333 41.30 -10.23 36.12
CA PRO A 333 40.92 -11.55 36.62
C PRO A 333 40.83 -11.62 38.15
N GLY A 334 39.96 -12.48 38.68
CA GLY A 334 39.82 -12.73 40.11
C GLY A 334 39.30 -14.14 40.42
N HIS A 335 40.25 -15.05 40.70
CA HIS A 335 40.10 -16.40 41.29
C HIS A 335 38.98 -17.36 40.82
N ALA A 336 39.40 -18.55 40.38
CA ALA A 336 38.54 -19.71 40.19
C ALA A 336 39.03 -20.91 41.04
N ALA A 337 38.08 -21.71 41.52
CA ALA A 337 38.26 -23.00 42.18
C ALA A 337 36.90 -23.72 42.19
N LEU A 338 36.77 -25.05 42.14
CA LEU A 338 37.59 -26.15 41.61
C LEU A 338 36.71 -27.43 41.68
N LEU A 339 37.08 -28.53 41.01
CA LEU A 339 36.42 -29.86 41.03
C LEU A 339 35.03 -29.91 40.34
N SER A 340 34.64 -30.81 39.41
CA SER A 340 35.03 -32.17 38.95
C SER A 340 34.20 -33.33 39.54
N VAL A 341 33.65 -34.20 38.67
CA VAL A 341 33.73 -35.69 38.69
C VAL A 341 32.90 -36.30 37.53
N THR A 342 33.27 -37.50 37.07
CA THR A 342 32.78 -38.21 35.87
C THR A 342 31.74 -39.32 36.15
N PRO A 343 31.01 -39.86 35.13
CA PRO A 343 29.80 -40.68 35.32
C PRO A 343 29.97 -42.20 35.09
N SER A 344 28.93 -42.98 35.40
CA SER A 344 28.70 -44.39 34.98
C SER A 344 27.28 -44.87 35.35
N ARG A 345 26.65 -45.92 34.78
CA ARG A 345 26.73 -46.63 33.48
C ARG A 345 25.60 -47.71 33.43
N PHE A 346 25.31 -48.30 32.25
CA PHE A 346 24.41 -49.46 32.00
C PHE A 346 22.87 -49.23 32.06
N LEU A 347 22.01 -50.11 31.52
CA LEU A 347 21.82 -50.62 30.13
C LEU A 347 20.71 -51.71 30.08
N LEU A 348 19.79 -51.62 29.11
CA LEU A 348 18.98 -52.73 28.53
C LEU A 348 17.97 -53.46 29.50
N THR A 349 16.99 -54.30 29.09
CA THR A 349 16.61 -54.89 27.79
C THR A 349 15.10 -55.28 27.73
N ALA A 350 14.54 -55.39 26.51
CA ALA A 350 13.58 -56.43 26.04
C ALA A 350 12.13 -56.55 26.59
N PHE A 351 11.21 -57.32 25.96
CA PHE A 351 10.73 -57.46 24.54
C PHE A 351 9.55 -58.48 24.46
N PHE A 352 8.96 -58.69 23.26
CA PHE A 352 8.00 -59.76 22.87
C PHE A 352 6.55 -59.68 23.42
N SER A 353 5.50 -60.27 22.80
CA SER A 353 5.39 -61.16 21.60
C SER A 353 4.12 -60.88 20.75
N GLU A 354 4.11 -61.35 19.50
CA GLU A 354 2.94 -61.44 18.59
C GLU A 354 2.08 -62.71 18.79
N GLN A 355 0.85 -62.72 18.23
CA GLN A 355 0.23 -63.83 17.43
C GLN A 355 -1.14 -63.40 16.83
N GLY A 356 -1.74 -64.17 15.88
CA GLY A 356 -3.07 -63.84 15.31
C GLY A 356 -3.57 -64.74 14.14
N ARG A 357 -4.61 -64.27 13.40
CA ARG A 357 -5.34 -64.90 12.25
C ARG A 357 -6.32 -66.05 12.62
N PRO A 358 -7.34 -66.46 11.80
CA PRO A 358 -7.42 -66.46 10.31
C PRO A 358 -8.72 -65.91 9.64
N CYS A 359 -8.91 -66.23 8.34
CA CYS A 359 -9.91 -65.72 7.36
C CYS A 359 -11.26 -66.51 7.40
N ALA A 360 -12.31 -66.30 6.57
CA ALA A 360 -12.53 -65.56 5.30
C ALA A 360 -14.05 -65.13 5.16
N GLU A 361 -14.78 -64.91 4.03
CA GLU A 361 -14.57 -65.02 2.56
C GLU A 361 -15.66 -64.26 1.73
N MET A 362 -15.48 -64.21 0.38
CA MET A 362 -16.42 -63.95 -0.75
C MET A 362 -17.30 -62.66 -0.84
N SER A 363 -17.58 -62.25 -2.09
CA SER A 363 -18.24 -60.97 -2.48
C SER A 363 -19.48 -61.17 -3.36
N PRO A 364 -20.34 -60.12 -3.52
CA PRO A 364 -20.64 -59.62 -4.88
C PRO A 364 -20.77 -58.08 -5.00
N LYS A 365 -21.24 -57.58 -6.16
CA LYS A 365 -21.07 -56.20 -6.67
C LYS A 365 -22.26 -55.25 -6.43
N ARG A 366 -21.93 -53.95 -6.29
CA ARG A 366 -22.69 -52.71 -6.65
C ARG A 366 -24.23 -52.67 -6.47
N GLN A 367 -24.68 -51.72 -5.64
CA GLN A 367 -25.79 -50.81 -5.97
C GLN A 367 -25.69 -49.49 -5.19
N SER A 368 -26.31 -48.42 -5.67
CA SER A 368 -26.28 -47.07 -5.08
C SER A 368 -27.33 -46.88 -3.98
N SER A 369 -26.96 -46.23 -2.86
CA SER A 369 -27.85 -45.97 -1.72
C SER A 369 -27.89 -44.46 -1.35
N PRO A 370 -28.91 -43.98 -0.59
CA PRO A 370 -29.41 -42.61 -0.74
C PRO A 370 -28.87 -41.55 0.25
N THR A 371 -29.39 -40.33 0.06
CA THR A 371 -29.27 -39.12 0.90
C THR A 371 -29.07 -39.37 2.40
N THR A 372 -28.09 -38.67 2.97
CA THR A 372 -27.67 -38.75 4.38
C THR A 372 -28.83 -38.51 5.37
N PRO A 373 -29.03 -39.39 6.37
CA PRO A 373 -30.14 -39.27 7.31
C PRO A 373 -30.05 -38.03 8.21
N ARG A 374 -31.15 -37.26 8.29
CA ARG A 374 -31.27 -36.06 9.13
C ARG A 374 -31.34 -36.43 10.62
N ALA A 375 -30.60 -35.67 11.44
CA ALA A 375 -30.66 -35.74 12.90
C ALA A 375 -32.07 -35.44 13.46
N CYS A 376 -32.40 -36.05 14.60
CA CYS A 376 -33.66 -35.80 15.31
C CYS A 376 -33.77 -34.35 15.81
N GLN A 377 -34.99 -33.91 16.14
CA GLN A 377 -35.29 -32.53 16.52
C GLN A 377 -34.46 -32.02 17.71
N PHE A 378 -34.35 -32.82 18.79
CA PHE A 378 -33.57 -32.45 19.97
C PHE A 378 -32.09 -32.23 19.63
N CYS A 379 -31.45 -33.18 18.93
CA CYS A 379 -30.05 -33.07 18.55
C CYS A 379 -29.81 -31.91 17.56
N ARG A 380 -30.74 -31.69 16.61
CA ARG A 380 -30.71 -30.58 15.65
C ARG A 380 -30.79 -29.22 16.33
N VAL A 381 -31.67 -29.05 17.33
CA VAL A 381 -31.82 -27.80 18.09
C VAL A 381 -30.61 -27.56 19.02
N ARG A 382 -30.12 -28.60 19.70
CA ARG A 382 -28.94 -28.50 20.59
C ARG A 382 -27.59 -28.53 19.85
N LYS A 383 -27.57 -28.65 18.52
CA LYS A 383 -26.37 -28.80 17.67
C LYS A 383 -25.43 -29.95 18.08
N ILE A 384 -25.95 -31.00 18.70
CA ILE A 384 -25.18 -32.18 19.14
C ILE A 384 -25.27 -33.33 18.12
N ARG A 385 -24.25 -34.20 18.10
CA ARG A 385 -24.20 -35.35 17.17
C ARG A 385 -25.32 -36.34 17.46
N CYS A 386 -26.13 -36.62 16.43
CA CYS A 386 -27.13 -37.68 16.43
C CYS A 386 -26.54 -38.93 15.75
N ASP A 387 -26.63 -40.08 16.41
CA ASP A 387 -26.26 -41.39 15.85
C ASP A 387 -27.36 -42.01 14.97
N ASN A 388 -28.53 -41.35 14.88
CA ASN A 388 -29.69 -41.73 14.08
C ASN A 388 -30.29 -43.12 14.41
N GLN A 389 -29.99 -43.69 15.59
CA GLN A 389 -30.64 -44.91 16.05
C GLN A 389 -32.15 -44.68 16.31
N LYS A 390 -32.92 -45.76 16.21
CA LYS A 390 -34.37 -45.81 16.43
C LYS A 390 -34.70 -46.95 17.41
N PRO A 391 -35.70 -46.80 18.30
CA PRO A 391 -36.63 -45.68 18.40
C PRO A 391 -36.01 -44.37 18.95
N THR A 392 -34.93 -44.47 19.74
CA THR A 392 -34.28 -43.33 20.40
C THR A 392 -32.80 -43.30 20.03
N CYS A 393 -32.30 -42.14 19.59
CA CYS A 393 -30.87 -41.96 19.36
C CYS A 393 -30.11 -41.88 20.70
N GLY A 394 -28.87 -42.38 20.75
CA GLY A 394 -28.07 -42.48 21.98
C GLY A 394 -27.77 -41.12 22.63
N SER A 395 -27.77 -40.03 21.86
CA SER A 395 -27.71 -38.65 22.40
C SER A 395 -29.02 -38.19 23.04
N CYS A 396 -30.19 -38.64 22.58
CA CYS A 396 -31.47 -38.37 23.24
C CYS A 396 -31.62 -39.21 24.52
N GLN A 397 -31.22 -40.48 24.47
CA GLN A 397 -31.27 -41.39 25.61
C GLN A 397 -30.44 -40.89 26.80
N ARG A 398 -29.21 -40.42 26.55
CA ARG A 398 -28.32 -39.85 27.59
C ARG A 398 -28.79 -38.52 28.20
N HIS A 399 -29.79 -37.85 27.62
CA HIS A 399 -30.36 -36.61 28.15
C HIS A 399 -31.81 -36.76 28.63
N ASP A 400 -32.33 -38.00 28.63
CA ASP A 400 -33.73 -38.35 28.89
C ASP A 400 -34.74 -37.46 28.12
N ARG A 401 -34.62 -37.44 26.79
CA ARG A 401 -35.52 -36.66 25.91
C ARG A 401 -36.12 -37.50 24.79
N GLN A 402 -37.38 -37.22 24.49
CA GLN A 402 -38.14 -37.87 23.41
C GLN A 402 -37.49 -37.61 22.04
N CYS A 403 -37.16 -38.68 21.32
CA CYS A 403 -36.39 -38.61 20.07
C CYS A 403 -37.27 -38.45 18.83
N VAL A 404 -37.89 -37.28 18.66
CA VAL A 404 -38.79 -37.01 17.53
C VAL A 404 -38.00 -36.69 16.25
N TYR A 405 -38.35 -37.34 15.13
CA TYR A 405 -37.86 -37.03 13.78
C TYR A 405 -38.98 -36.39 12.96
N VAL A 406 -39.08 -35.04 13.00
CA VAL A 406 -40.10 -34.30 12.25
C VAL A 406 -39.72 -34.19 10.77
N VAL A 407 -40.67 -34.50 9.89
CA VAL A 407 -40.55 -34.28 8.44
C VAL A 407 -41.18 -32.93 8.10
N ASP A 408 -40.38 -31.86 8.17
CA ASP A 408 -40.78 -30.52 7.72
C ASP A 408 -41.17 -30.59 6.21
N PRO A 409 -42.40 -30.24 5.80
CA PRO A 409 -42.75 -30.15 4.39
C PRO A 409 -41.92 -29.03 3.71
N PRO A 410 -41.55 -29.19 2.43
CA PRO A 410 -40.72 -28.20 1.75
C PRO A 410 -41.45 -26.86 1.60
N ARG A 411 -40.84 -25.77 2.11
CA ARG A 411 -41.32 -24.40 1.86
C ARG A 411 -41.33 -24.16 0.34
N GLN A 412 -42.52 -24.00 -0.23
CA GLN A 412 -42.66 -23.70 -1.65
C GLN A 412 -42.03 -22.33 -1.97
N ARG A 413 -41.22 -22.27 -3.03
CA ARG A 413 -40.82 -20.98 -3.62
C ARG A 413 -42.04 -20.35 -4.31
N PRO A 414 -42.32 -19.05 -4.12
CA PRO A 414 -43.28 -18.34 -4.95
C PRO A 414 -42.95 -18.52 -6.43
N SER A 415 -43.98 -18.76 -7.25
CA SER A 415 -43.78 -18.97 -8.69
C SER A 415 -43.32 -17.68 -9.38
N ARG A 416 -42.55 -17.81 -10.47
CA ARG A 416 -42.17 -16.66 -11.32
C ARG A 416 -43.38 -15.84 -11.79
N ALA A 417 -44.54 -16.50 -11.97
CA ALA A 417 -45.79 -15.82 -12.32
C ALA A 417 -46.29 -14.86 -11.23
N LEU A 418 -46.20 -15.24 -9.94
CA LEU A 418 -46.61 -14.39 -8.82
C LEU A 418 -45.68 -13.17 -8.67
N ILE A 419 -44.37 -13.38 -8.79
CA ILE A 419 -43.36 -12.32 -8.75
C ILE A 419 -43.59 -11.33 -9.91
N ASN A 420 -43.85 -11.84 -11.11
CA ASN A 420 -44.18 -11.03 -12.30
C ASN A 420 -45.57 -10.37 -12.23
N ALA A 421 -46.48 -10.80 -11.35
CA ALA A 421 -47.73 -10.11 -11.07
C ALA A 421 -47.49 -8.92 -10.13
N ALA A 422 -46.76 -9.13 -9.04
CA ALA A 422 -46.41 -8.07 -8.09
C ALA A 422 -45.61 -6.94 -8.74
N HIS A 423 -44.63 -7.25 -9.60
CA HIS A 423 -43.88 -6.22 -10.35
C HIS A 423 -44.76 -5.42 -11.34
N ARG A 424 -45.83 -6.01 -11.89
CA ARG A 424 -46.78 -5.28 -12.74
C ARG A 424 -47.68 -4.36 -11.93
N GLN A 425 -48.20 -4.80 -10.79
CA GLN A 425 -48.97 -3.95 -9.88
C GLN A 425 -48.13 -2.77 -9.36
N ARG A 426 -46.87 -2.99 -8.97
CA ARG A 426 -45.98 -1.92 -8.49
C ARG A 426 -45.77 -0.83 -9.55
N ARG A 427 -45.48 -1.21 -10.80
CA ARG A 427 -45.33 -0.27 -11.93
C ARG A 427 -46.60 0.50 -12.25
N ALA A 428 -47.76 -0.14 -12.15
CA ALA A 428 -49.04 0.54 -12.38
C ALA A 428 -49.32 1.61 -11.30
N ALA A 429 -49.00 1.34 -10.04
CA ALA A 429 -49.07 2.33 -8.96
C ALA A 429 -48.03 3.47 -9.12
N GLU A 430 -46.79 3.14 -9.49
CA GLU A 430 -45.74 4.12 -9.79
C GLU A 430 -46.19 5.11 -10.89
N ASN A 431 -46.76 4.60 -11.99
CA ASN A 431 -47.28 5.43 -13.08
C ASN A 431 -48.42 6.37 -12.65
N VAL A 432 -49.35 5.90 -11.81
CA VAL A 432 -50.48 6.71 -11.31
C VAL A 432 -50.01 7.85 -10.41
N ILE A 433 -48.98 7.62 -9.57
CA ILE A 433 -48.36 8.68 -8.75
C ILE A 433 -47.70 9.74 -9.65
N ILE A 434 -47.02 9.32 -10.72
CA ILE A 434 -46.42 10.24 -11.71
C ILE A 434 -47.50 11.05 -12.44
N ALA A 435 -48.63 10.43 -12.81
CA ALA A 435 -49.76 11.12 -13.42
C ALA A 435 -50.38 12.16 -12.46
N LEU A 436 -50.64 11.79 -11.20
CA LEU A 436 -51.18 12.70 -10.18
C LEU A 436 -50.26 13.91 -9.90
N LYS A 437 -48.92 13.71 -9.90
CA LYS A 437 -47.92 14.78 -9.73
C LYS A 437 -47.88 15.74 -10.93
N LYS A 438 -48.25 15.29 -12.14
CA LYS A 438 -48.24 16.11 -13.37
C LYS A 438 -49.60 16.70 -13.76
N ALA A 439 -50.71 16.13 -13.28
CA ALA A 439 -52.06 16.61 -13.56
C ALA A 439 -52.37 17.95 -12.87
N ASP A 440 -53.14 18.80 -13.55
CA ASP A 440 -53.76 20.01 -12.96
C ASP A 440 -54.82 19.64 -11.89
N PRO A 441 -55.37 20.60 -11.11
CA PRO A 441 -56.31 20.30 -10.04
C PRO A 441 -57.59 19.58 -10.46
N VAL A 442 -58.10 19.81 -11.68
CA VAL A 442 -59.34 19.21 -12.18
C VAL A 442 -59.06 17.80 -12.70
N ALA A 443 -58.01 17.64 -13.51
CA ALA A 443 -57.57 16.32 -13.96
C ALA A 443 -57.16 15.41 -12.78
N ARG A 444 -56.52 15.99 -11.74
CA ARG A 444 -56.13 15.25 -10.53
C ARG A 444 -57.34 14.73 -9.75
N ALA A 445 -58.41 15.51 -9.64
CA ALA A 445 -59.66 15.04 -9.03
C ALA A 445 -60.26 13.85 -9.81
N ALA A 446 -60.37 13.98 -11.14
CA ALA A 446 -60.90 12.92 -12.01
C ALA A 446 -60.06 11.62 -11.97
N ILE A 447 -58.73 11.73 -11.84
CA ILE A 447 -57.86 10.55 -11.65
C ILE A 447 -58.14 9.89 -10.29
N LEU A 448 -58.29 10.66 -9.21
CA LEU A 448 -58.56 10.12 -7.87
C LEU A 448 -59.90 9.39 -7.79
N ASP A 449 -60.98 9.99 -8.31
CA ASP A 449 -62.32 9.39 -8.37
C ASP A 449 -62.37 8.09 -9.19
N SER A 450 -61.40 7.87 -10.08
CA SER A 450 -61.30 6.66 -10.89
C SER A 450 -60.70 5.46 -10.14
N ILE A 451 -59.96 5.68 -9.06
CA ILE A 451 -59.18 4.64 -8.36
C ILE A 451 -60.06 3.95 -7.30
N HIS A 452 -60.29 2.65 -7.46
CA HIS A 452 -61.15 1.88 -6.56
C HIS A 452 -60.32 0.86 -5.76
N VAL A 453 -60.47 0.81 -4.44
CA VAL A 453 -59.85 -0.22 -3.59
C VAL A 453 -60.91 -1.24 -3.19
N LYS A 454 -60.66 -2.53 -3.46
CA LYS A 454 -61.58 -3.61 -3.10
C LYS A 454 -60.79 -4.79 -2.53
N ASP A 455 -61.24 -5.31 -1.40
CA ASP A 455 -60.63 -6.45 -0.69
C ASP A 455 -59.12 -6.26 -0.41
N GLY A 456 -58.72 -5.02 -0.11
CA GLY A 456 -57.32 -4.64 0.12
C GLY A 456 -56.45 -4.51 -1.14
N VAL A 457 -57.01 -4.75 -2.34
CA VAL A 457 -56.30 -4.66 -3.61
C VAL A 457 -56.74 -3.39 -4.36
N LEU A 458 -55.76 -2.63 -4.83
CA LEU A 458 -55.99 -1.41 -5.61
C LEU A 458 -56.35 -1.79 -7.06
N GLN A 459 -57.58 -1.49 -7.47
CA GLN A 459 -58.09 -1.72 -8.83
C GLN A 459 -58.01 -0.43 -9.64
N LEU A 460 -57.19 -0.46 -10.69
CA LEU A 460 -57.00 0.66 -11.61
C LEU A 460 -57.86 0.48 -12.86
N PRO A 461 -58.48 1.55 -13.39
CA PRO A 461 -59.13 1.52 -14.70
C PRO A 461 -58.19 1.05 -15.81
N ALA A 462 -58.71 0.28 -16.77
CA ALA A 462 -57.92 -0.26 -17.87
C ALA A 462 -57.23 0.81 -18.72
N SER A 463 -57.82 2.02 -18.80
CA SER A 463 -57.23 3.20 -19.45
C SER A 463 -55.92 3.66 -18.82
N LEU A 464 -55.78 3.60 -17.49
CA LEU A 464 -54.55 3.95 -16.76
C LEU A 464 -53.52 2.80 -16.74
N ALA A 465 -53.96 1.56 -16.97
CA ALA A 465 -53.09 0.39 -17.01
C ALA A 465 -52.48 0.08 -18.40
N GLY A 466 -52.98 0.72 -19.46
CA GLY A 466 -52.71 0.33 -20.86
C GLY A 466 -51.75 1.22 -21.66
N LEU A 467 -51.40 2.43 -21.20
CA LEU A 467 -50.67 3.42 -22.00
C LEU A 467 -49.27 3.72 -21.46
N GLY A 468 -48.28 3.61 -22.35
CA GLY A 468 -47.01 4.32 -22.27
C GLY A 468 -46.98 5.39 -23.35
N ALA A 469 -46.46 6.58 -23.00
CA ALA A 469 -46.49 7.84 -23.75
C ALA A 469 -47.84 8.60 -23.75
N ASN A 470 -47.70 9.94 -23.66
CA ASN A 470 -48.70 11.02 -23.70
C ASN A 470 -49.92 10.97 -22.75
N ILE A 471 -50.08 12.06 -21.97
CA ILE A 471 -51.21 12.33 -21.07
C ILE A 471 -52.10 13.47 -21.65
N ASN A 472 -51.79 13.97 -22.85
CA ASN A 472 -52.42 15.16 -23.43
C ASN A 472 -53.72 14.88 -24.20
N ASP A 473 -54.03 13.61 -24.51
CA ASP A 473 -55.20 13.23 -25.34
C ASP A 473 -56.48 13.01 -24.50
N ILE A 474 -56.82 13.99 -23.65
CA ILE A 474 -58.14 14.12 -23.02
C ILE A 474 -58.82 15.37 -23.62
N PRO A 475 -59.96 15.22 -24.33
CA PRO A 475 -60.46 16.30 -25.18
C PRO A 475 -61.21 17.41 -24.40
N VAL A 476 -60.70 18.64 -24.50
CA VAL A 476 -61.41 19.88 -24.14
C VAL A 476 -61.20 20.91 -25.27
N SER A 477 -62.19 21.76 -25.52
CA SER A 477 -62.41 22.46 -26.80
C SER A 477 -61.47 23.64 -27.12
N GLN A 478 -61.19 23.81 -28.42
CA GLN A 478 -60.65 25.01 -29.09
C GLN A 478 -61.58 26.23 -28.98
N PRO A 479 -61.17 27.51 -29.24
CA PRO A 479 -60.19 27.98 -30.25
C PRO A 479 -59.18 29.08 -29.75
N THR A 480 -58.30 29.75 -30.52
CA THR A 480 -58.12 29.93 -31.99
C THR A 480 -56.65 30.20 -32.37
N GLN A 481 -56.29 29.85 -33.62
CA GLN A 481 -55.20 30.26 -34.57
C GLN A 481 -54.22 31.44 -34.22
N ALA A 482 -53.01 31.56 -34.81
CA ALA A 482 -52.56 31.11 -36.15
C ALA A 482 -51.03 30.89 -36.33
N SER A 483 -50.66 30.07 -37.35
CA SER A 483 -49.55 30.19 -38.35
C SER A 483 -48.11 30.60 -37.93
N ASP A 484 -47.01 29.99 -38.44
CA ASP A 484 -46.86 28.82 -39.32
C ASP A 484 -45.42 28.26 -39.39
N ASN A 485 -45.27 27.04 -39.94
CA ASN A 485 -44.09 26.40 -40.57
C ASN A 485 -42.64 26.79 -40.15
N SER A 486 -41.87 25.92 -39.47
CA SER A 486 -41.13 24.70 -39.96
C SER A 486 -39.73 25.01 -40.55
N SER A 487 -38.70 24.15 -40.48
CA SER A 487 -38.69 22.68 -40.34
C SER A 487 -37.38 22.10 -39.73
N ASN A 488 -37.46 20.84 -39.26
CA ASN A 488 -36.42 19.80 -39.12
C ASN A 488 -35.06 20.07 -38.43
N VAL A 489 -34.74 19.24 -37.42
CA VAL A 489 -33.60 18.28 -37.45
C VAL A 489 -33.80 17.16 -36.40
N TYR A 490 -33.10 16.04 -36.58
CA TYR A 490 -33.32 14.74 -35.92
C TYR A 490 -33.03 14.68 -34.41
N SER A 491 -33.78 13.81 -33.73
CA SER A 491 -33.58 13.45 -32.31
C SER A 491 -32.49 12.38 -32.10
N THR A 492 -31.63 12.60 -31.11
CA THR A 492 -30.88 11.55 -30.37
C THR A 492 -30.82 11.91 -28.88
N PRO A 493 -30.61 10.95 -27.95
CA PRO A 493 -30.88 11.18 -26.53
C PRO A 493 -29.77 11.94 -25.79
N ASN A 494 -30.14 12.95 -25.02
CA ASN A 494 -29.28 13.58 -24.02
C ASN A 494 -29.22 12.73 -22.73
N ASP A 495 -28.05 12.15 -22.44
CA ASP A 495 -27.62 11.84 -21.06
C ASP A 495 -26.71 13.00 -20.59
N GLU A 496 -27.32 14.13 -20.21
CA GLU A 496 -26.60 15.28 -19.65
C GLU A 496 -26.48 15.18 -18.13
N LEU A 497 -25.26 14.97 -17.63
CA LEU A 497 -24.87 15.41 -16.28
C LEU A 497 -24.28 16.82 -16.41
N ASN A 498 -25.14 17.82 -16.27
CA ASN A 498 -24.80 19.22 -16.51
C ASN A 498 -24.04 19.84 -15.31
N ASP A 499 -22.99 20.62 -15.58
CA ASP A 499 -22.14 21.25 -14.55
C ASP A 499 -22.73 22.61 -14.12
N SER A 500 -23.88 22.54 -13.45
CA SER A 500 -24.59 23.67 -12.84
C SER A 500 -24.79 23.46 -11.35
N THR A 501 -24.74 24.53 -10.56
CA THR A 501 -24.91 24.50 -9.09
C THR A 501 -26.38 24.43 -8.70
N SER A 502 -27.01 23.28 -8.98
CA SER A 502 -28.34 22.88 -8.51
C SER A 502 -28.20 21.65 -7.60
N GLU A 503 -28.94 21.62 -6.51
CA GLU A 503 -28.77 20.64 -5.43
C GLU A 503 -29.33 19.25 -5.81
N ASP A 504 -28.67 18.18 -5.35
CA ASP A 504 -29.26 16.84 -5.27
C ASP A 504 -30.29 16.83 -4.12
N GLU A 505 -31.50 17.34 -4.35
CA GLU A 505 -32.57 17.46 -3.32
C GLU A 505 -32.91 16.12 -2.62
N ASP A 506 -32.60 14.98 -3.24
CA ASP A 506 -32.81 13.63 -2.70
C ASP A 506 -31.62 13.08 -1.84
N TYR A 507 -30.51 13.80 -1.69
CA TYR A 507 -29.34 13.31 -0.92
C TYR A 507 -29.42 13.64 0.58
N ASP A 508 -29.86 12.67 1.39
CA ASP A 508 -29.85 12.73 2.86
C ASP A 508 -28.64 11.96 3.46
N PRO A 509 -27.58 12.65 3.94
CA PRO A 509 -26.43 11.99 4.56
C PRO A 509 -26.75 11.38 5.93
N THR A 510 -27.85 11.74 6.60
CA THR A 510 -28.23 11.13 7.89
C THR A 510 -28.56 9.64 7.74
N THR A 511 -28.90 9.19 6.52
CA THR A 511 -29.12 7.77 6.19
C THR A 511 -27.87 6.88 6.34
N PHE A 512 -26.68 7.47 6.49
CA PHE A 512 -25.42 6.76 6.76
C PHE A 512 -24.97 6.86 8.23
N LEU A 513 -25.72 7.60 9.06
CA LEU A 513 -25.44 7.73 10.49
C LEU A 513 -26.17 6.65 11.30
N SER A 514 -25.55 6.30 12.41
CA SER A 514 -26.08 5.44 13.46
C SER A 514 -25.72 6.04 14.81
N ARG A 515 -26.45 5.67 15.87
CA ARG A 515 -26.11 6.05 17.24
C ARG A 515 -26.03 4.80 18.10
N ASP A 516 -24.97 4.68 18.90
CA ASP A 516 -24.84 3.59 19.88
C ASP A 516 -25.68 3.87 21.16
N GLU A 517 -25.67 2.93 22.09
CA GLU A 517 -26.38 3.04 23.38
C GLU A 517 -25.84 4.16 24.29
N CYS A 518 -24.64 4.69 24.01
CA CYS A 518 -24.02 5.81 24.70
C CYS A 518 -24.29 7.17 24.01
N GLY A 519 -24.92 7.17 22.83
CA GLY A 519 -25.19 8.35 22.01
C GLY A 519 -24.08 8.74 21.04
N THR A 520 -23.00 7.96 20.94
CA THR A 520 -21.89 8.19 19.99
C THR A 520 -22.39 8.02 18.56
N VAL A 521 -22.03 8.94 17.66
CA VAL A 521 -22.39 8.83 16.23
C VAL A 521 -21.40 7.92 15.51
N GLY A 522 -21.85 6.73 15.13
CA GLY A 522 -21.12 5.78 14.30
C GLY A 522 -21.58 5.84 12.84
N ILE A 523 -20.71 5.50 11.89
CA ILE A 523 -20.95 5.79 10.45
C ILE A 523 -21.03 4.48 9.68
N PHE A 524 -22.25 4.03 9.45
CA PHE A 524 -22.58 2.74 8.85
C PHE A 524 -23.73 2.89 7.88
N GLY A 525 -23.50 2.58 6.60
CA GLY A 525 -24.55 2.62 5.58
C GLY A 525 -25.66 1.57 5.83
N PRO A 526 -26.86 1.74 5.20
CA PRO A 526 -28.06 0.96 5.50
C PRO A 526 -28.00 -0.57 5.35
N SER A 527 -26.92 -1.11 4.77
CA SER A 527 -26.67 -2.56 4.68
C SER A 527 -25.96 -3.17 5.89
N SER A 528 -25.49 -2.35 6.83
CA SER A 528 -24.74 -2.80 8.01
C SER A 528 -25.68 -3.32 9.11
N ALA A 529 -25.30 -4.43 9.77
CA ALA A 529 -25.95 -4.88 10.99
C ALA A 529 -25.74 -3.91 12.19
N LEU A 530 -24.79 -2.97 12.06
CA LEU A 530 -24.53 -1.90 13.04
C LEU A 530 -25.32 -0.61 12.72
N HIS A 531 -26.06 -0.55 11.61
CA HIS A 531 -26.89 0.61 11.27
C HIS A 531 -28.18 0.63 12.13
N ALA A 532 -28.04 1.08 13.38
CA ALA A 532 -29.16 1.42 14.22
C ALA A 532 -29.77 2.75 13.74
N ARG A 533 -30.92 2.68 13.06
CA ARG A 533 -31.70 3.87 12.70
C ARG A 533 -32.11 4.61 13.96
N SER A 534 -31.70 5.87 14.07
CA SER A 534 -32.23 6.79 15.08
C SER A 534 -33.77 6.83 14.99
N PRO A 535 -34.51 6.79 16.12
CA PRO A 535 -35.97 6.83 16.08
C PRO A 535 -36.45 8.13 15.42
N LEU A 536 -37.44 8.01 14.52
CA LEU A 536 -38.04 9.13 13.80
C LEU A 536 -38.72 10.10 14.79
N GLY A 537 -37.99 11.15 15.19
CA GLY A 537 -38.48 12.01 16.27
C GLY A 537 -37.62 13.22 16.66
N LEU A 538 -36.83 13.81 15.74
CA LEU A 538 -36.20 15.13 15.98
C LEU A 538 -35.86 15.95 14.72
N ALA A 539 -36.16 15.45 13.52
CA ALA A 539 -36.00 16.17 12.25
C ALA A 539 -37.06 17.28 12.05
N ASN A 540 -37.12 18.22 12.99
CA ASN A 540 -38.02 19.38 12.97
C ASN A 540 -37.34 20.64 13.54
N SER A 541 -36.05 20.79 13.23
CA SER A 541 -35.31 22.06 13.34
C SER A 541 -34.42 22.30 12.11
N ALA A 542 -34.80 21.71 10.97
CA ALA A 542 -34.15 21.90 9.67
C ALA A 542 -34.64 23.18 8.97
N ASN A 543 -34.81 24.27 9.72
CA ASN A 543 -34.82 25.60 9.11
C ASN A 543 -33.40 25.83 8.58
N SER A 544 -33.26 25.80 7.26
CA SER A 544 -32.01 26.03 6.53
C SER A 544 -31.53 27.47 6.71
N ARG A 545 -30.94 27.75 7.88
CA ARG A 545 -29.98 28.85 8.00
C ARG A 545 -28.85 28.55 7.00
N PRO A 546 -28.62 29.39 5.96
CA PRO A 546 -27.35 29.34 5.25
C PRO A 546 -26.23 29.54 6.27
N ALA A 547 -25.03 29.00 6.00
CA ALA A 547 -23.88 29.18 6.89
C ALA A 547 -23.73 30.67 7.19
N ALA A 548 -23.86 31.04 8.47
CA ALA A 548 -24.14 32.43 8.78
C ALA A 548 -22.86 33.24 8.53
N GLU A 549 -22.96 34.41 7.90
CA GLU A 549 -21.81 35.30 7.73
C GLU A 549 -20.99 35.49 9.03
N PRO A 550 -21.61 35.63 10.23
CA PRO A 550 -20.91 35.53 11.51
C PRO A 550 -19.92 34.36 11.66
N ASP A 551 -20.26 33.14 11.25
CA ASP A 551 -19.38 31.95 11.39
C ASP A 551 -18.10 32.13 10.54
N ARG A 552 -18.25 32.69 9.33
CA ARG A 552 -17.14 32.97 8.42
C ARG A 552 -16.24 34.10 8.95
N TYR A 553 -16.85 35.21 9.37
CA TYR A 553 -16.12 36.34 9.94
C TYR A 553 -15.40 35.95 11.25
N GLN A 554 -16.00 35.08 12.07
CA GLN A 554 -15.37 34.54 13.27
C GLN A 554 -14.13 33.70 12.92
N LEU A 555 -14.24 32.72 12.01
CA LEU A 555 -13.10 31.89 11.64
C LEU A 555 -11.93 32.71 11.05
N ILE A 556 -12.23 33.70 10.20
CA ILE A 556 -11.21 34.59 9.62
C ILE A 556 -10.55 35.46 10.72
N ALA A 557 -11.30 35.93 11.70
CA ALA A 557 -10.77 36.70 12.83
C ALA A 557 -9.93 35.82 13.78
N GLU A 558 -10.35 34.59 14.05
CA GLU A 558 -9.60 33.60 14.84
C GLU A 558 -8.30 33.18 14.13
N ALA A 559 -8.34 32.98 12.80
CA ALA A 559 -7.16 32.75 11.98
C ALA A 559 -6.17 33.92 12.05
N ALA A 560 -6.65 35.15 11.94
CA ALA A 560 -5.82 36.36 12.07
C ALA A 560 -5.18 36.48 13.47
N LEU A 561 -5.97 36.26 14.54
CA LEU A 561 -5.48 36.29 15.92
C LEU A 561 -4.46 35.17 16.20
N GLN A 562 -4.64 33.98 15.62
CA GLN A 562 -3.68 32.90 15.79
C GLN A 562 -2.40 33.14 14.97
N ARG A 563 -2.50 33.70 13.76
CA ARG A 563 -1.34 34.13 12.95
C ARG A 563 -0.47 35.17 13.68
N GLN A 564 -1.08 36.07 14.44
CA GLN A 564 -0.39 37.04 15.29
C GLN A 564 0.37 36.40 16.48
N ARG A 565 -0.01 35.19 16.92
CA ARG A 565 0.62 34.45 18.02
C ARG A 565 1.75 33.52 17.57
N GLU A 566 1.78 33.11 16.30
CA GLU A 566 2.85 32.24 15.78
C GLU A 566 4.29 32.74 16.08
N PRO A 567 4.60 34.06 16.10
CA PRO A 567 5.92 34.56 16.49
C PRO A 567 6.33 34.23 17.93
N ASP A 568 5.39 34.03 18.86
CA ASP A 568 5.69 33.72 20.26
C ASP A 568 6.33 32.32 20.42
N LEU A 569 6.12 31.41 19.47
CA LEU A 569 6.80 30.10 19.40
C LEU A 569 8.33 30.22 19.42
N ARG A 570 8.89 31.34 18.94
CA ARG A 570 10.33 31.63 18.97
C ARG A 570 10.89 31.80 20.39
N ARG A 571 10.03 31.95 21.41
CA ARG A 571 10.41 32.03 22.83
C ARG A 571 10.46 30.68 23.54
N LEU A 572 9.91 29.62 22.94
CA LEU A 572 9.98 28.26 23.49
C LEU A 572 11.41 27.71 23.33
N PRO A 573 11.93 26.91 24.26
CA PRO A 573 13.23 26.26 24.09
C PRO A 573 13.17 25.10 23.08
N THR A 574 12.06 24.35 23.08
CA THR A 574 11.80 23.26 22.13
C THR A 574 10.33 23.24 21.69
N ILE A 575 10.07 22.64 20.53
CA ILE A 575 8.74 22.33 19.97
C ILE A 575 8.78 20.85 19.55
N GLY A 576 7.88 20.02 20.11
CA GLY A 576 7.89 18.57 19.86
C GLY A 576 9.19 17.86 20.25
N GLY A 577 9.91 18.38 21.26
CA GLY A 577 11.23 17.88 21.68
C GLY A 577 12.42 18.36 20.81
N ILE A 578 12.18 19.09 19.72
CA ILE A 578 13.21 19.61 18.82
C ILE A 578 13.53 21.06 19.19
N PRO A 579 14.79 21.53 19.14
CA PRO A 579 15.13 22.95 19.33
C PRO A 579 14.24 23.86 18.47
N SER A 580 13.61 24.87 19.07
CA SER A 580 12.53 25.62 18.42
C SER A 580 12.94 26.31 17.13
N GLU A 581 14.19 26.74 17.02
CA GLU A 581 14.76 27.34 15.81
C GLU A 581 14.67 26.37 14.61
N LEU A 582 15.09 25.12 14.81
CA LEU A 582 15.04 24.07 13.80
C LEU A 582 13.62 23.53 13.56
N ALA A 583 12.79 23.46 14.61
CA ALA A 583 11.38 23.12 14.47
C ALA A 583 10.64 24.17 13.62
N LEU A 584 10.89 25.46 13.86
CA LEU A 584 10.32 26.56 13.09
C LEU A 584 10.88 26.62 11.66
N HIS A 585 12.17 26.33 11.44
CA HIS A 585 12.71 26.16 10.08
C HIS A 585 11.93 25.11 9.26
N LEU A 586 11.58 23.97 9.89
CA LEU A 586 10.81 22.91 9.23
C LEU A 586 9.32 23.27 9.07
N LEU A 587 8.72 23.98 10.02
CA LEU A 587 7.35 24.51 9.91
C LEU A 587 7.24 25.58 8.82
N ASP A 588 8.16 26.55 8.79
CA ASP A 588 8.22 27.58 7.76
C ASP A 588 8.39 26.97 6.37
N LEU A 589 9.18 25.90 6.20
CA LEU A 589 9.27 25.14 4.94
C LEU A 589 7.95 24.44 4.56
N HIS A 590 7.21 23.88 5.51
CA HIS A 590 5.89 23.28 5.27
C HIS A 590 4.87 24.32 4.81
N TRP A 591 4.72 25.39 5.60
CA TRP A 591 3.78 26.48 5.33
C TRP A 591 4.12 27.16 4.01
N ASN A 592 5.40 27.45 3.74
CA ASN A 592 5.80 28.18 2.54
C ASN A 592 5.46 27.49 1.21
N ARG A 593 5.34 26.15 1.14
CA ARG A 593 5.02 25.49 -0.16
C ARG A 593 4.11 24.27 -0.08
N GLN A 594 4.36 23.33 0.83
CA GLN A 594 3.64 22.05 0.84
C GLN A 594 2.18 22.21 1.26
N HIS A 595 1.91 23.11 2.22
CA HIS A 595 0.57 23.44 2.68
C HIS A 595 -0.31 24.05 1.56
N HIS A 596 0.11 25.16 0.94
CA HIS A 596 -0.68 25.90 -0.08
C HIS A 596 -0.98 25.15 -1.39
N THR A 597 -0.51 23.90 -1.58
CA THR A 597 -0.94 23.06 -2.71
C THR A 597 -2.21 22.25 -2.38
N PHE A 598 -2.38 21.83 -1.11
CA PHE A 598 -3.36 20.81 -0.73
C PHE A 598 -4.23 21.16 0.48
N LEU A 599 -3.90 22.19 1.26
CA LEU A 599 -4.60 22.63 2.49
C LEU A 599 -5.01 21.51 3.47
N LEU A 600 -4.31 20.37 3.43
CA LEU A 600 -4.55 19.14 4.19
C LEU A 600 -4.51 19.34 5.71
N THR A 601 -3.84 20.40 6.16
CA THR A 601 -3.80 20.88 7.53
C THR A 601 -4.51 22.24 7.56
N TYR A 602 -5.35 22.49 8.56
CA TYR A 602 -5.89 23.82 8.80
C TYR A 602 -4.92 24.56 9.75
N ARG A 603 -4.19 25.55 9.23
CA ARG A 603 -3.06 26.16 9.94
C ARG A 603 -3.46 26.84 11.28
N PRO A 604 -4.59 27.56 11.40
CA PRO A 604 -5.00 28.13 12.68
C PRO A 604 -5.17 27.08 13.78
N ALA A 605 -5.99 26.04 13.55
CA ALA A 605 -6.19 24.96 14.52
C ALA A 605 -4.89 24.21 14.82
N PHE A 606 -4.09 23.87 13.80
CA PHE A 606 -2.82 23.17 13.99
C PHE A 606 -1.85 24.00 14.86
N MET A 607 -1.65 25.29 14.55
CA MET A 607 -0.71 26.15 15.27
C MET A 607 -1.21 26.57 16.66
N ARG A 608 -2.52 26.46 16.93
CA ARG A 608 -3.09 26.56 18.29
C ARG A 608 -2.80 25.28 19.08
N ASP A 609 -3.24 24.14 18.55
CA ASP A 609 -3.18 22.85 19.23
C ASP A 609 -1.73 22.39 19.48
N LEU A 610 -0.78 22.84 18.65
CA LEU A 610 0.67 22.70 18.86
C LEU A 610 1.16 23.33 20.19
N VAL A 611 0.46 24.33 20.71
CA VAL A 611 0.81 25.07 21.94
C VAL A 611 -0.08 24.66 23.10
N THR A 612 -1.39 24.52 22.88
CA THR A 612 -2.36 24.25 23.95
C THR A 612 -2.58 22.76 24.22
N GLY A 613 -2.16 21.90 23.29
CA GLY A 613 -2.78 20.59 23.10
C GLY A 613 -4.16 20.73 22.42
N GLY A 614 -4.53 19.77 21.58
CA GLY A 614 -5.85 19.74 20.93
C GLY A 614 -5.98 18.65 19.86
N PRO A 615 -7.19 18.45 19.30
CA PRO A 615 -7.50 17.33 18.42
C PRO A 615 -6.89 17.44 17.00
N TYR A 616 -6.34 18.58 16.61
CA TYR A 616 -5.85 18.85 15.25
C TYR A 616 -4.32 18.92 15.12
N CYS A 617 -3.57 18.82 16.23
CA CYS A 617 -2.12 18.62 16.22
C CYS A 617 -1.71 17.52 17.20
N SER A 618 -1.16 16.41 16.69
CA SER A 618 -0.57 15.33 17.49
C SER A 618 0.92 15.18 17.21
N ASP A 619 1.66 14.52 18.11
CA ASP A 619 3.08 14.19 17.93
C ASP A 619 3.35 13.50 16.59
N PHE A 620 2.45 12.61 16.15
CA PHE A 620 2.57 11.91 14.88
C PHE A 620 2.45 12.87 13.68
N LEU A 621 1.47 13.79 13.71
CA LEU A 621 1.32 14.78 12.65
C LEU A 621 2.49 15.77 12.64
N LEU A 622 2.94 16.23 13.81
CA LEU A 622 4.08 17.15 13.93
C LEU A 622 5.38 16.52 13.40
N ASN A 623 5.66 15.26 13.76
CA ASN A 623 6.79 14.52 13.20
C ASN A 623 6.61 14.25 11.69
N ALA A 624 5.39 14.01 11.21
CA ALA A 624 5.13 13.87 9.77
C ALA A 624 5.41 15.19 9.01
N VAL A 625 5.03 16.34 9.57
CA VAL A 625 5.35 17.68 9.03
C VAL A 625 6.87 17.89 8.98
N PHE A 626 7.58 17.59 10.07
CA PHE A 626 9.05 17.67 10.11
C PHE A 626 9.71 16.73 9.09
N ALA A 627 9.27 15.47 9.00
CA ALA A 627 9.80 14.46 8.08
C ALA A 627 9.62 14.87 6.62
N CYS A 628 8.43 15.33 6.25
CA CYS A 628 8.12 15.73 4.87
C CYS A 628 8.87 16.99 4.44
N SER A 629 8.99 17.97 5.34
CA SER A 629 9.65 19.26 5.06
C SER A 629 11.18 19.14 5.04
N SER A 630 11.74 18.17 5.76
CA SER A 630 13.19 17.97 5.86
C SER A 630 13.91 17.85 4.51
N LYS A 631 13.27 17.26 3.50
CA LYS A 631 13.86 17.10 2.15
C LYS A 631 14.05 18.41 1.38
N PHE A 632 13.42 19.50 1.83
CA PHE A 632 13.55 20.84 1.26
C PHE A 632 14.58 21.72 2.02
N SER A 633 15.14 21.21 3.12
CA SER A 633 16.17 21.87 3.91
C SER A 633 17.57 21.64 3.32
N THR A 634 18.40 22.69 3.35
CA THR A 634 19.83 22.64 3.02
C THR A 634 20.71 22.57 4.28
N ARG A 635 20.11 22.35 5.46
CA ARG A 635 20.83 22.22 6.72
C ARG A 635 21.40 20.81 6.91
N VAL A 636 22.51 20.73 7.65
CA VAL A 636 23.24 19.48 7.88
C VAL A 636 22.63 18.73 9.08
N GLU A 637 22.25 19.44 10.13
CA GLU A 637 21.54 18.94 11.34
C GLU A 637 20.17 18.27 11.12
N VAL A 638 19.64 18.35 9.90
CA VAL A 638 18.40 17.68 9.44
C VAL A 638 18.70 16.29 8.88
N ARG A 639 19.97 16.02 8.52
CA ARG A 639 20.46 14.76 7.97
C ARG A 639 20.92 13.85 9.09
N GLU A 640 20.67 12.55 8.93
CA GLU A 640 21.32 11.51 9.75
C GLU A 640 22.80 11.37 9.35
N ASP A 641 23.08 11.49 8.05
CA ASP A 641 24.42 11.48 7.47
C ASP A 641 24.69 12.82 6.79
N PRO A 642 25.61 13.65 7.32
CA PRO A 642 25.96 14.95 6.76
C PRO A 642 26.25 14.96 5.25
N GLN A 643 26.88 13.90 4.74
CA GLN A 643 27.34 13.80 3.35
C GLN A 643 26.24 13.33 2.38
N ARG A 644 25.13 12.80 2.90
CA ARG A 644 24.05 12.19 2.12
C ARG A 644 22.73 12.97 2.26
N PRO A 645 22.40 13.87 1.31
CA PRO A 645 21.19 14.70 1.36
C PRO A 645 19.89 13.90 1.47
N GLU A 646 19.83 12.69 0.94
CA GLU A 646 18.65 11.83 1.01
C GLU A 646 18.42 11.22 2.40
N SER A 647 19.41 11.29 3.31
CA SER A 647 19.23 10.97 4.73
C SER A 647 18.45 12.05 5.50
N ALA A 648 18.14 13.19 4.86
CA ALA A 648 17.35 14.27 5.45
C ALA A 648 16.02 13.78 6.04
N GLY A 649 15.77 14.15 7.29
CA GLY A 649 14.56 13.87 8.04
C GLY A 649 14.43 12.47 8.59
N LYS A 650 15.41 11.57 8.43
CA LYS A 650 15.26 10.15 8.80
C LYS A 650 14.79 9.96 10.25
N ARG A 651 15.37 10.65 11.23
CA ARG A 651 14.91 10.60 12.64
C ARG A 651 13.41 10.87 12.83
N PHE A 652 12.81 11.70 11.97
CA PHE A 652 11.38 12.03 12.00
C PHE A 652 10.53 10.95 11.32
N PHE A 653 11.01 10.36 10.22
CA PHE A 653 10.37 9.18 9.62
C PHE A 653 10.40 7.98 10.59
N ASP A 654 11.54 7.76 11.25
CA ASP A 654 11.68 6.72 12.28
C ASP A 654 10.74 7.00 13.47
N ARG A 655 10.61 8.27 13.91
CA ARG A 655 9.67 8.62 14.98
C ARG A 655 8.21 8.48 14.57
N CYS A 656 7.86 8.73 13.30
CA CYS A 656 6.52 8.41 12.77
C CYS A 656 6.25 6.90 12.80
N ASP A 657 7.18 6.08 12.30
CA ASP A 657 7.05 4.61 12.32
C ASP A 657 6.97 4.06 13.77
N GLN A 658 7.69 4.67 14.72
CA GLN A 658 7.54 4.38 16.16
C GLN A 658 6.15 4.75 16.69
N LEU A 659 5.69 5.99 16.48
CA LEU A 659 4.41 6.49 17.00
C LEU A 659 3.21 5.69 16.46
N LEU A 660 3.25 5.25 15.20
CA LEU A 660 2.24 4.36 14.62
C LEU A 660 2.10 3.04 15.40
N ALA A 661 3.20 2.52 15.96
CA ALA A 661 3.23 1.28 16.72
C ALA A 661 2.99 1.50 18.23
N GLU A 662 3.64 2.50 18.84
CA GLU A 662 3.52 2.84 20.28
C GLU A 662 2.09 3.24 20.67
N GLN A 663 1.39 3.97 19.78
CA GLN A 663 0.05 4.49 20.03
C GLN A 663 -1.04 3.75 19.24
N SER A 664 -0.70 2.62 18.59
CA SER A 664 -1.62 1.81 17.77
C SER A 664 -2.46 2.62 16.77
N LEU A 665 -1.87 3.64 16.12
CA LEU A 665 -2.60 4.64 15.32
C LEU A 665 -3.30 4.06 14.07
N LEU A 666 -3.07 2.78 13.73
CA LEU A 666 -3.77 2.07 12.65
C LEU A 666 -5.04 1.33 13.12
N THR A 667 -5.33 1.27 14.43
CA THR A 667 -6.57 0.71 14.99
C THR A 667 -7.59 1.77 15.39
N HIS A 668 -7.23 3.07 15.35
CA HIS A 668 -8.10 4.19 15.69
C HIS A 668 -7.93 5.34 14.69
N SER A 669 -9.01 5.70 14.01
CA SER A 669 -9.01 6.80 13.04
C SER A 669 -8.94 8.16 13.75
N SER A 670 -8.08 9.07 13.30
CA SER A 670 -8.06 10.47 13.73
C SER A 670 -7.68 11.39 12.56
N ILE A 671 -8.12 12.65 12.60
CA ILE A 671 -7.76 13.65 11.60
C ILE A 671 -6.22 13.88 11.53
N PRO A 672 -5.50 14.02 12.65
CA PRO A 672 -4.03 14.06 12.63
C PRO A 672 -3.38 12.81 12.03
N THR A 673 -3.93 11.61 12.28
CA THR A 673 -3.43 10.37 11.66
C THR A 673 -3.63 10.39 10.14
N ILE A 674 -4.82 10.79 9.66
CA ILE A 674 -5.13 10.93 8.22
C ILE A 674 -4.15 11.90 7.55
N ALA A 675 -4.00 13.10 8.10
CA ALA A 675 -3.12 14.13 7.54
C ALA A 675 -1.66 13.68 7.51
N GLY A 676 -1.15 13.11 8.61
CA GLY A 676 0.23 12.61 8.70
C GLY A 676 0.49 11.48 7.70
N LEU A 677 -0.42 10.51 7.59
CA LEU A 677 -0.30 9.40 6.64
C LEU A 677 -0.35 9.85 5.17
N ILE A 678 -1.16 10.85 4.81
CA ILE A 678 -1.20 11.39 3.43
C ILE A 678 0.08 12.17 3.09
N MET A 679 0.62 12.96 4.04
CA MET A 679 1.89 13.68 3.88
C MET A 679 3.07 12.71 3.74
N LEU A 680 3.18 11.73 4.64
CA LEU A 680 4.17 10.67 4.59
C LEU A 680 4.03 9.83 3.31
N GLY A 681 2.80 9.46 2.94
CA GLY A 681 2.51 8.67 1.75
C GLY A 681 3.01 9.34 0.47
N SER A 682 2.64 10.61 0.28
CA SER A 682 3.11 11.46 -0.82
C SER A 682 4.64 11.63 -0.82
N THR A 683 5.26 11.72 0.36
CA THR A 683 6.71 11.88 0.49
C THR A 683 7.48 10.58 0.21
N PHE A 684 6.98 9.42 0.65
CA PHE A 684 7.56 8.13 0.30
C PHE A 684 7.47 7.87 -1.22
N ASN A 685 6.38 8.26 -1.87
CA ASN A 685 6.27 8.24 -3.33
C ASN A 685 7.32 9.13 -4.00
N ALA A 686 7.49 10.38 -3.54
CA ALA A 686 8.53 11.28 -4.02
C ALA A 686 9.97 10.77 -3.76
N ARG A 687 10.16 9.92 -2.74
CA ARG A 687 11.43 9.22 -2.43
C ARG A 687 11.57 7.86 -3.15
N GLY A 688 10.68 7.51 -4.07
CA GLY A 688 10.71 6.25 -4.82
C GLY A 688 10.22 5.01 -4.05
N GLN A 689 9.82 5.14 -2.79
CA GLN A 689 9.27 4.06 -1.96
C GLN A 689 7.77 3.86 -2.24
N THR A 690 7.42 3.64 -3.50
CA THR A 690 6.05 3.69 -4.02
C THR A 690 5.08 2.75 -3.31
N SER A 691 5.53 1.56 -2.89
CA SER A 691 4.70 0.62 -2.12
C SER A 691 4.41 1.11 -0.69
N LYS A 692 5.38 1.73 0.01
CA LYS A 692 5.14 2.32 1.34
C LYS A 692 4.21 3.54 1.22
N GLY A 693 4.45 4.38 0.22
CA GLY A 693 3.66 5.59 -0.03
C GLY A 693 2.20 5.32 -0.39
N TRP A 694 1.97 4.35 -1.27
CA TRP A 694 0.64 3.85 -1.63
C TRP A 694 -0.12 3.28 -0.43
N LEU A 695 0.53 2.40 0.37
CA LEU A 695 -0.13 1.78 1.53
C LEU A 695 -0.47 2.80 2.62
N TYR A 696 0.41 3.77 2.90
CA TYR A 696 0.16 4.82 3.90
C TYR A 696 -1.02 5.71 3.49
N THR A 697 -1.07 6.08 2.22
CA THR A 697 -2.23 6.81 1.66
C THR A 697 -3.49 5.95 1.74
N GLY A 698 -3.40 4.66 1.39
CA GLY A 698 -4.52 3.71 1.49
C GLY A 698 -5.10 3.56 2.90
N PHE A 699 -4.28 3.55 3.95
CA PHE A 699 -4.77 3.57 5.34
C PHE A 699 -5.56 4.84 5.64
N ALA A 700 -5.00 6.01 5.31
CA ALA A 700 -5.68 7.30 5.51
C ALA A 700 -7.02 7.39 4.75
N LEU A 701 -7.08 6.87 3.52
CA LEU A 701 -8.30 6.87 2.71
C LEU A 701 -9.40 5.97 3.32
N ARG A 702 -9.07 4.93 4.07
CA ARG A 702 -10.07 4.16 4.84
C ARG A 702 -10.54 4.93 6.09
N MET A 703 -9.62 5.56 6.80
CA MET A 703 -9.94 6.43 7.95
C MET A 703 -10.83 7.63 7.57
N VAL A 704 -10.72 8.13 6.34
CA VAL A 704 -11.61 9.18 5.76
C VAL A 704 -13.07 8.70 5.65
N TYR A 705 -13.31 7.42 5.34
CA TYR A 705 -14.66 6.84 5.37
C TYR A 705 -15.11 6.55 6.80
N ASP A 706 -14.22 6.02 7.64
CA ASP A 706 -14.48 5.66 9.05
C ASP A 706 -14.92 6.86 9.91
N LEU A 707 -14.25 8.02 9.75
CA LEU A 707 -14.66 9.30 10.36
C LEU A 707 -15.75 10.06 9.58
N GLY A 708 -16.25 9.49 8.48
CA GLY A 708 -17.32 10.06 7.68
C GLY A 708 -17.01 11.40 7.02
N LEU A 709 -15.73 11.71 6.74
CA LEU A 709 -15.34 13.02 6.19
C LEU A 709 -15.89 13.27 4.77
N HIS A 710 -16.42 12.23 4.14
CA HIS A 710 -17.15 12.24 2.86
C HIS A 710 -18.62 12.69 2.99
N LEU A 711 -19.13 12.85 4.21
CA LEU A 711 -20.50 13.29 4.52
C LEU A 711 -20.47 14.72 5.08
N ASP A 712 -21.05 15.70 4.38
CA ASP A 712 -21.14 17.11 4.85
C ASP A 712 -22.27 17.30 5.88
N CYS A 713 -22.32 16.43 6.90
CA CYS A 713 -23.41 16.37 7.86
C CYS A 713 -23.05 17.05 9.19
N LYS A 714 -23.84 18.07 9.56
CA LYS A 714 -23.65 18.84 10.80
C LYS A 714 -23.79 18.00 12.08
N GLU A 715 -24.46 16.84 12.05
CA GLU A 715 -24.55 15.94 13.22
C GLU A 715 -23.21 15.26 13.58
N VAL A 716 -22.24 15.25 12.67
CA VAL A 716 -20.93 14.60 12.87
C VAL A 716 -19.86 15.61 13.32
N ALA A 717 -20.10 16.92 13.14
CA ALA A 717 -19.12 17.98 13.36
C ALA A 717 -19.41 18.82 14.61
N ALA A 718 -18.38 19.13 15.39
CA ALA A 718 -18.52 19.77 16.70
C ALA A 718 -18.65 21.31 16.65
N SER A 719 -18.14 21.96 15.60
CA SER A 719 -18.08 23.42 15.48
C SER A 719 -17.90 23.86 14.02
N ALA A 720 -17.95 25.16 13.74
CA ALA A 720 -17.59 25.69 12.42
C ALA A 720 -16.12 25.40 12.05
N GLU A 721 -15.20 25.44 13.03
CA GLU A 721 -13.81 25.00 12.83
C GLU A 721 -13.73 23.52 12.45
N ASP A 722 -14.48 22.64 13.14
CA ASP A 722 -14.46 21.21 12.85
C ASP A 722 -15.01 20.91 11.43
N ILE A 723 -16.06 21.61 10.99
CA ILE A 723 -16.55 21.54 9.61
C ILE A 723 -15.46 21.96 8.61
N GLU A 724 -14.78 23.09 8.87
CA GLU A 724 -13.72 23.60 8.00
C GLU A 724 -12.54 22.62 7.88
N VAL A 725 -12.07 22.08 9.01
CA VAL A 725 -11.00 21.06 9.05
C VAL A 725 -11.42 19.81 8.28
N ARG A 726 -12.62 19.28 8.53
CA ARG A 726 -13.13 18.06 7.87
C ARG A 726 -13.23 18.22 6.36
N ARG A 727 -13.78 19.34 5.89
CA ARG A 727 -13.88 19.66 4.45
C ARG A 727 -12.50 19.72 3.79
N ARG A 728 -11.54 20.43 4.41
CA ARG A 728 -10.16 20.52 3.90
C ARG A 728 -9.48 19.15 3.84
N VAL A 729 -9.57 18.36 4.90
CA VAL A 729 -8.96 17.02 4.97
C VAL A 729 -9.58 16.05 3.95
N PHE A 730 -10.91 16.05 3.78
CA PHE A 730 -11.57 15.26 2.76
C PHE A 730 -11.10 15.63 1.35
N TRP A 731 -11.15 16.92 0.99
CA TRP A 731 -10.80 17.35 -0.36
C TRP A 731 -9.32 17.12 -0.68
N ALA A 732 -8.44 17.30 0.30
CA ALA A 732 -7.02 16.98 0.18
C ALA A 732 -6.80 15.48 -0.03
N ALA A 733 -7.51 14.62 0.72
CA ALA A 733 -7.47 13.18 0.54
C ALA A 733 -8.00 12.75 -0.85
N PHE A 734 -9.11 13.34 -1.31
CA PHE A 734 -9.67 13.10 -2.64
C PHE A 734 -8.67 13.47 -3.74
N ILE A 735 -8.01 14.62 -3.64
CA ILE A 735 -6.98 15.07 -4.59
C ILE A 735 -5.79 14.09 -4.60
N CYS A 736 -5.23 13.75 -3.42
CA CYS A 736 -4.09 12.84 -3.30
C CYS A 736 -4.39 11.43 -3.83
N ASP A 737 -5.59 10.90 -3.59
CA ASP A 737 -6.06 9.61 -4.11
C ASP A 737 -6.05 9.59 -5.65
N LYS A 738 -6.59 10.62 -6.31
CA LYS A 738 -6.57 10.70 -7.79
C LYS A 738 -5.17 10.92 -8.36
N LEU A 739 -4.35 11.77 -7.73
CA LEU A 739 -2.98 12.03 -8.17
C LEU A 739 -2.08 10.80 -8.11
N GLN A 740 -2.13 10.02 -7.02
CA GLN A 740 -1.35 8.78 -6.92
C GLN A 740 -1.87 7.70 -7.87
N SER A 741 -3.20 7.62 -8.05
CA SER A 741 -3.83 6.73 -9.03
C SER A 741 -3.38 7.04 -10.47
N LEU A 742 -3.33 8.33 -10.83
CA LEU A 742 -2.84 8.83 -12.12
C LEU A 742 -1.34 8.54 -12.32
N TYR A 743 -0.52 8.80 -11.29
CA TYR A 743 0.94 8.59 -11.34
C TYR A 743 1.34 7.11 -11.45
N PHE A 744 0.59 6.20 -10.80
CA PHE A 744 0.90 4.77 -10.75
C PHE A 744 0.06 3.88 -11.68
N GLY A 745 -0.91 4.43 -12.42
CA GLY A 745 -1.87 3.62 -13.19
C GLY A 745 -2.73 2.68 -12.32
N ARG A 746 -3.08 3.13 -11.11
CA ARG A 746 -3.82 2.32 -10.11
C ARG A 746 -5.27 2.79 -9.94
N PRO A 747 -6.20 1.91 -9.54
CA PRO A 747 -7.56 2.33 -9.19
C PRO A 747 -7.57 3.27 -7.98
N PHE A 748 -8.37 4.34 -8.06
CA PHE A 748 -8.62 5.26 -6.95
C PHE A 748 -9.64 4.69 -5.95
N THR A 749 -9.53 5.12 -4.69
CA THR A 749 -10.40 4.65 -3.60
C THR A 749 -11.71 5.44 -3.57
N ILE A 750 -11.63 6.77 -3.43
CA ILE A 750 -12.81 7.61 -3.18
C ILE A 750 -13.57 7.83 -4.48
N GLN A 751 -14.80 7.31 -4.57
CA GLN A 751 -15.59 7.44 -5.79
C GLN A 751 -16.14 8.86 -5.96
N LEU A 752 -16.30 9.31 -7.21
CA LEU A 752 -16.87 10.63 -7.49
C LEU A 752 -18.32 10.78 -6.95
N ARG A 753 -19.04 9.65 -6.86
CA ARG A 753 -20.40 9.55 -6.30
C ARG A 753 -20.45 9.64 -4.76
N ASP A 754 -19.31 9.57 -4.09
CA ASP A 754 -19.24 9.65 -2.62
C ASP A 754 -18.81 11.06 -2.18
N ALA A 755 -18.49 11.96 -3.12
CA ALA A 755 -17.88 13.26 -2.88
C ALA A 755 -18.93 14.38 -2.73
N HIS A 756 -19.92 14.18 -1.85
CA HIS A 756 -20.99 15.12 -1.53
C HIS A 756 -20.57 16.23 -0.53
N VAL A 757 -19.29 16.59 -0.53
CA VAL A 757 -18.70 17.57 0.40
C VAL A 757 -18.61 18.93 -0.27
N SER A 758 -19.04 20.00 0.40
CA SER A 758 -18.95 21.35 -0.14
C SER A 758 -17.51 21.75 -0.44
N ARG A 759 -17.33 22.54 -1.50
CA ARG A 759 -16.07 23.24 -1.81
C ARG A 759 -16.07 24.68 -1.31
N ASP A 760 -17.15 25.12 -0.66
CA ASP A 760 -17.16 26.38 0.06
C ASP A 760 -16.44 26.21 1.41
N PHE A 761 -15.25 26.79 1.49
CA PHE A 761 -14.40 26.85 2.67
C PHE A 761 -14.69 28.17 3.38
N MET A 762 -14.92 28.12 4.68
CA MET A 762 -15.45 29.24 5.46
C MET A 762 -14.35 30.24 5.82
N ASP A 763 -13.17 29.76 6.22
CA ASP A 763 -11.98 30.59 6.39
C ASP A 763 -11.31 30.89 5.04
N THR A 764 -11.14 32.17 4.75
CA THR A 764 -10.43 32.69 3.58
C THR A 764 -9.28 33.64 3.96
N PHE A 765 -8.82 33.63 5.22
CA PHE A 765 -7.71 34.46 5.70
C PHE A 765 -6.46 34.30 4.82
N GLU A 766 -6.08 33.06 4.51
CA GLU A 766 -4.88 32.73 3.71
C GLU A 766 -5.06 32.94 2.19
N GLU A 767 -6.16 33.54 1.74
CA GLU A 767 -6.39 33.83 0.31
C GLU A 767 -5.58 35.04 -0.17
N ASN A 768 -5.55 36.11 0.63
CA ASN A 768 -4.94 37.39 0.26
C ASN A 768 -3.55 37.61 0.90
N GLU A 769 -3.03 36.64 1.65
CA GLU A 769 -1.71 36.76 2.25
C GLU A 769 -0.60 36.90 1.21
N LEU A 770 0.37 37.77 1.53
CA LEU A 770 1.53 38.04 0.71
C LEU A 770 2.60 36.98 0.95
N TRP A 771 2.84 36.18 -0.08
CA TRP A 771 3.84 35.12 -0.10
C TRP A 771 5.16 35.62 -0.70
N MET A 772 6.26 35.13 -0.13
CA MET A 772 7.63 35.23 -0.65
C MET A 772 8.32 33.88 -0.46
N PRO A 773 9.38 33.54 -1.23
CA PRO A 773 10.16 32.34 -0.98
C PRO A 773 10.79 32.38 0.43
N TYR A 774 10.70 31.29 1.18
CA TYR A 774 11.37 31.20 2.49
C TYR A 774 12.89 31.32 2.37
N ILE A 775 13.49 32.25 3.12
CA ILE A 775 14.95 32.39 3.26
C ILE A 775 15.35 31.81 4.61
N ASP A 776 16.38 30.96 4.65
CA ASP A 776 16.88 30.36 5.89
C ASP A 776 17.66 31.41 6.70
N PRO A 777 17.25 31.76 7.94
CA PRO A 777 17.96 32.78 8.73
C PRO A 777 19.41 32.45 9.05
N LEU A 778 19.78 31.17 9.09
CA LEU A 778 21.16 30.71 9.33
C LEU A 778 21.96 30.55 8.02
N LYS A 779 21.29 30.60 6.87
CA LYS A 779 21.89 30.51 5.52
C LYS A 779 21.22 31.52 4.58
N PRO A 780 21.33 32.84 4.83
CA PRO A 780 20.81 33.85 3.93
C PRO A 780 21.52 33.74 2.58
N ASP A 781 20.76 33.49 1.52
CA ASP A 781 21.31 33.27 0.18
C ASP A 781 21.68 34.62 -0.46
N SER A 782 22.98 34.88 -0.59
CA SER A 782 23.53 36.10 -1.18
C SER A 782 23.23 36.27 -2.67
N THR A 783 22.68 35.24 -3.34
CA THR A 783 22.26 35.29 -4.74
C THR A 783 20.74 35.47 -4.92
N ALA A 784 19.97 35.51 -3.83
CA ALA A 784 18.52 35.67 -3.89
C ALA A 784 18.12 37.02 -4.51
N ARG A 785 17.51 36.95 -5.70
CA ARG A 785 16.89 38.12 -6.36
C ARG A 785 15.86 38.76 -5.44
N SER A 786 15.77 40.10 -5.46
CA SER A 786 14.73 40.84 -4.76
C SER A 786 13.35 40.37 -5.26
N HIS A 787 12.59 39.70 -4.40
CA HIS A 787 11.28 39.16 -4.72
C HIS A 787 10.19 40.16 -4.36
N VAL A 788 9.32 40.47 -5.32
CA VAL A 788 8.07 41.17 -5.05
C VAL A 788 7.11 40.19 -4.36
N PRO A 789 6.49 40.54 -3.22
CA PRO A 789 5.52 39.64 -2.57
C PRO A 789 4.28 39.43 -3.44
N THR A 790 3.88 38.18 -3.64
CA THR A 790 2.72 37.78 -4.47
C THR A 790 1.59 37.28 -3.59
N ARG A 791 0.32 37.61 -3.88
CA ARG A 791 -0.82 36.93 -3.22
C ARG A 791 -0.79 35.43 -3.49
N ILE A 792 -1.06 34.64 -2.47
CA ILE A 792 -0.96 33.17 -2.53
C ILE A 792 -2.22 32.47 -3.05
N TYR A 793 -3.40 33.10 -2.95
CA TYR A 793 -4.69 32.57 -3.43
C TYR A 793 -4.98 31.12 -2.95
N SER A 794 -4.65 30.84 -1.69
CA SER A 794 -4.63 29.47 -1.13
C SER A 794 -5.93 28.71 -1.34
N VAL A 795 -7.05 29.35 -1.04
CA VAL A 795 -8.37 28.72 -1.01
C VAL A 795 -8.92 28.60 -2.42
N THR A 796 -8.80 29.64 -3.25
CA THR A 796 -9.26 29.58 -4.65
C THR A 796 -8.45 28.55 -5.44
N VAL A 797 -7.12 28.50 -5.30
CA VAL A 797 -6.29 27.47 -5.96
C VAL A 797 -6.70 26.07 -5.52
N PHE A 798 -6.99 25.87 -4.23
CA PHE A 798 -7.46 24.58 -3.71
C PHE A 798 -8.85 24.20 -4.25
N GLN A 799 -9.82 25.12 -4.24
CA GLN A 799 -11.17 24.91 -4.82
C GLN A 799 -11.13 24.53 -6.30
N GLN A 800 -10.19 25.13 -7.04
CA GLN A 800 -9.97 24.84 -8.45
C GLN A 800 -9.25 23.50 -8.66
N LEU A 801 -8.30 23.12 -7.80
CA LEU A 801 -7.71 21.79 -7.79
C LEU A 801 -8.75 20.70 -7.47
N CYS A 802 -9.67 20.94 -6.53
CA CYS A 802 -10.81 20.05 -6.27
C CYS A 802 -11.68 19.86 -7.51
N SER A 803 -12.00 20.97 -8.22
CA SER A 803 -12.79 20.93 -9.46
C SER A 803 -12.08 20.12 -10.55
N LEU A 804 -10.81 20.43 -10.80
CA LEU A 804 -9.95 19.75 -11.77
C LEU A 804 -9.80 18.25 -11.43
N SER A 805 -9.74 17.88 -10.15
CA SER A 805 -9.72 16.48 -9.72
C SER A 805 -11.04 15.71 -10.00
N LYS A 806 -12.21 16.38 -10.08
CA LYS A 806 -13.45 15.75 -10.58
C LYS A 806 -13.34 15.41 -12.08
N ILE A 807 -12.61 16.21 -12.85
CA ILE A 807 -12.31 15.93 -14.27
C ILE A 807 -11.25 14.83 -14.38
N MET A 808 -10.16 14.91 -13.62
CA MET A 808 -9.12 13.86 -13.51
C MET A 808 -9.73 12.47 -13.19
N THR A 809 -10.69 12.41 -12.28
CA THR A 809 -11.42 11.17 -11.97
C THR A 809 -12.14 10.61 -13.21
N SER A 810 -12.71 11.48 -14.05
CA SER A 810 -13.35 11.09 -15.32
C SER A 810 -12.36 10.58 -16.36
N ILE A 811 -11.11 11.07 -16.33
CA ILE A 811 -10.02 10.62 -17.22
C ILE A 811 -9.52 9.24 -16.77
N ILE A 812 -9.22 9.06 -15.48
CA ILE A 812 -8.73 7.78 -14.95
C ILE A 812 -9.76 6.67 -15.20
N ASP A 813 -11.02 6.88 -14.77
CA ASP A 813 -12.11 5.90 -14.84
C ASP A 813 -12.38 5.41 -16.27
N ARG A 814 -12.35 6.32 -17.26
CA ARG A 814 -12.74 6.00 -18.63
C ARG A 814 -11.57 5.54 -19.51
N PHE A 815 -10.38 6.11 -19.37
CA PHE A 815 -9.27 5.87 -20.30
C PHE A 815 -8.14 5.01 -19.71
N TYR A 816 -8.00 4.93 -18.38
CA TYR A 816 -6.87 4.25 -17.71
C TYR A 816 -7.25 3.00 -16.92
N MET A 817 -8.53 2.78 -16.62
CA MET A 817 -8.98 1.58 -15.91
C MET A 817 -9.03 0.32 -16.80
N ALA A 818 -8.80 -0.83 -16.17
CA ALA A 818 -8.85 -2.13 -16.84
C ALA A 818 -10.23 -2.42 -17.44
N GLY A 819 -10.30 -2.49 -18.78
CA GLY A 819 -11.55 -2.65 -19.54
C GLY A 819 -11.93 -1.45 -20.43
N ALA A 820 -11.16 -0.36 -20.38
CA ALA A 820 -11.22 0.72 -21.37
C ALA A 820 -10.94 0.18 -22.80
N THR A 821 -11.69 0.65 -23.80
CA THR A 821 -11.45 0.32 -25.22
C THR A 821 -11.72 1.54 -26.11
N GLY A 822 -10.89 1.76 -27.14
CA GLY A 822 -10.92 2.97 -27.98
C GLY A 822 -12.30 3.36 -28.53
N SER A 823 -13.09 2.37 -28.96
CA SER A 823 -14.46 2.57 -29.46
C SER A 823 -15.44 3.11 -28.39
N LYS A 824 -15.28 2.72 -27.12
CA LYS A 824 -16.07 3.25 -26.00
C LYS A 824 -15.55 4.61 -25.54
N THR A 825 -14.24 4.79 -25.48
CA THR A 825 -13.61 5.98 -24.88
C THR A 825 -13.62 7.19 -25.80
N ARG A 826 -13.56 7.02 -27.13
CA ARG A 826 -13.65 8.13 -28.10
C ARG A 826 -14.89 9.01 -27.86
N LYS A 827 -16.04 8.41 -27.56
CA LYS A 827 -17.31 9.12 -27.25
C LYS A 827 -17.25 10.02 -26.00
N HIS A 828 -16.20 9.89 -25.18
CA HIS A 828 -15.99 10.70 -23.99
C HIS A 828 -14.82 11.67 -24.12
N LEU A 829 -14.03 11.59 -25.20
CA LEU A 829 -12.89 12.47 -25.47
C LEU A 829 -13.35 13.93 -25.61
N GLU A 830 -14.19 14.21 -26.60
CA GLU A 830 -14.77 15.54 -26.87
C GLU A 830 -15.57 16.11 -25.70
N LEU A 831 -16.15 15.24 -24.85
CA LEU A 831 -16.91 15.67 -23.67
C LEU A 831 -15.98 16.12 -22.55
N ILE A 832 -14.84 15.44 -22.36
CA ILE A 832 -13.91 15.74 -21.27
C ILE A 832 -12.93 16.84 -21.66
N ASP A 833 -12.56 16.95 -22.94
CA ASP A 833 -11.76 18.07 -23.44
C ASP A 833 -12.53 19.39 -23.32
N ARG A 834 -13.78 19.43 -23.78
CA ARG A 834 -14.68 20.60 -23.55
C ARG A 834 -14.86 20.93 -22.07
N ARG A 835 -14.78 19.96 -21.15
CA ARG A 835 -14.81 20.22 -19.69
C ARG A 835 -13.49 20.81 -19.18
N LEU A 836 -12.34 20.37 -19.69
CA LEU A 836 -11.05 21.00 -19.39
C LEU A 836 -11.03 22.46 -19.91
N GLU A 837 -11.42 22.68 -21.16
CA GLU A 837 -11.50 24.04 -21.72
C GLU A 837 -12.50 24.94 -20.99
N ALA A 838 -13.66 24.42 -20.62
CA ALA A 838 -14.66 25.18 -19.87
C ALA A 838 -14.17 25.50 -18.46
N TRP A 839 -13.42 24.60 -17.81
CA TRP A 839 -12.75 24.88 -16.54
C TRP A 839 -11.71 26.00 -16.68
N TYR A 840 -10.85 25.94 -17.71
CA TYR A 840 -9.83 26.98 -17.95
C TYR A 840 -10.45 28.34 -18.27
N ARG A 841 -11.52 28.38 -19.08
CA ARG A 841 -12.27 29.61 -19.38
C ARG A 841 -13.05 30.18 -18.20
N LYS A 842 -13.41 29.34 -17.21
CA LYS A 842 -14.02 29.75 -15.92
C LYS A 842 -12.96 30.12 -14.86
N LEU A 843 -11.66 29.99 -15.13
CA LEU A 843 -10.61 30.26 -14.14
C LEU A 843 -10.48 31.79 -13.89
N PRO A 844 -10.38 32.25 -12.62
CA PRO A 844 -10.18 33.67 -12.30
C PRO A 844 -8.99 34.28 -13.01
N ALA A 845 -9.06 35.58 -13.32
CA ALA A 845 -8.02 36.27 -14.07
C ALA A 845 -6.66 36.24 -13.37
N GLU A 846 -6.69 36.29 -12.04
CA GLU A 846 -5.57 36.25 -11.10
C GLU A 846 -4.84 34.90 -11.07
N LEU A 847 -5.49 33.83 -11.55
CA LEU A 847 -4.95 32.47 -11.60
C LEU A 847 -4.59 32.01 -13.02
N ARG A 848 -4.87 32.82 -14.04
CA ARG A 848 -4.38 32.58 -15.41
C ARG A 848 -2.98 33.16 -15.55
N PHE A 849 -2.04 32.33 -15.99
CA PHE A 849 -0.66 32.73 -16.22
C PHE A 849 -0.13 32.01 -17.46
N GLU A 850 0.28 32.80 -18.44
CA GLU A 850 0.66 32.36 -19.78
C GLU A 850 2.05 32.94 -20.13
N PRO A 851 3.16 32.36 -19.62
CA PRO A 851 4.52 32.87 -19.83
C PRO A 851 5.03 32.78 -21.29
N TRP A 852 4.18 32.35 -22.22
CA TRP A 852 4.39 32.35 -23.67
C TRP A 852 3.66 33.49 -24.39
N ALA A 853 2.81 34.24 -23.69
CA ALA A 853 2.02 35.36 -24.23
C ALA A 853 2.63 36.73 -23.87
N ASP A 854 3.85 36.74 -23.32
CA ASP A 854 4.59 37.95 -22.97
C ASP A 854 5.09 38.68 -24.23
N ASP A 855 4.80 39.97 -24.33
CA ASP A 855 5.14 40.80 -25.49
C ASP A 855 6.58 41.35 -25.45
N GLY A 856 7.32 41.04 -24.38
CA GLY A 856 8.69 41.53 -24.16
C GLY A 856 8.76 43.02 -23.81
N GLN A 857 7.62 43.69 -23.62
CA GLN A 857 7.49 45.09 -23.21
C GLN A 857 6.97 45.18 -21.76
N SER A 858 6.28 44.15 -21.30
CA SER A 858 5.83 43.98 -19.91
C SER A 858 6.94 43.40 -19.02
N PRO A 859 7.09 43.83 -17.75
CA PRO A 859 7.98 43.15 -16.80
C PRO A 859 7.39 41.79 -16.42
N HIS A 860 8.15 40.70 -16.64
CA HIS A 860 7.71 39.31 -16.44
C HIS A 860 6.86 39.11 -15.17
N ALA A 861 5.57 38.86 -15.35
CA ALA A 861 4.63 38.70 -14.25
C ALA A 861 4.98 37.44 -13.41
N THR A 862 5.33 37.64 -12.14
CA THR A 862 5.64 36.55 -11.22
C THR A 862 4.38 36.15 -10.44
N VAL A 863 3.93 34.90 -10.59
CA VAL A 863 2.74 34.36 -9.90
C VAL A 863 3.12 33.30 -8.87
N ALA A 864 2.33 33.16 -7.81
CA ALA A 864 2.64 32.28 -6.68
C ALA A 864 2.80 30.79 -7.11
N PRO A 865 3.68 30.00 -6.45
CA PRO A 865 4.11 28.70 -6.94
C PRO A 865 2.99 27.65 -7.03
N ASN A 866 1.93 27.76 -6.22
CA ASN A 866 0.76 26.89 -6.26
C ASN A 866 -0.10 27.12 -7.53
N VAL A 867 -0.15 28.36 -8.06
CA VAL A 867 -0.81 28.67 -9.34
C VAL A 867 -0.12 27.93 -10.49
N ILE A 868 1.21 27.94 -10.51
CA ILE A 868 2.01 27.21 -11.52
C ILE A 868 1.79 25.69 -11.40
N ILE A 869 1.67 25.15 -10.18
CA ILE A 869 1.33 23.73 -9.93
C ILE A 869 -0.07 23.38 -10.46
N LEU A 870 -1.06 24.25 -10.28
CA LEU A 870 -2.41 24.07 -10.81
C LEU A 870 -2.41 24.04 -12.34
N LEU A 871 -1.74 25.01 -12.98
CA LEU A 871 -1.67 25.15 -14.44
C LEU A 871 -0.87 24.03 -15.12
N THR A 872 0.22 23.55 -14.50
CA THR A 872 0.97 22.39 -15.00
C THR A 872 0.19 21.09 -14.83
N THR A 873 -0.61 20.97 -13.76
CA THR A 873 -1.55 19.84 -13.58
C THR A 873 -2.64 19.85 -14.65
N TYR A 874 -3.22 21.01 -14.96
CA TYR A 874 -4.20 21.17 -16.05
C TYR A 874 -3.65 20.71 -17.41
N ASN A 875 -2.47 21.21 -17.81
CA ASN A 875 -1.84 20.82 -19.07
C ASN A 875 -1.45 19.32 -19.07
N ALA A 876 -1.04 18.75 -17.94
CA ALA A 876 -0.78 17.31 -17.85
C ALA A 876 -2.06 16.48 -18.10
N LEU A 877 -3.23 16.94 -17.64
CA LEU A 877 -4.50 16.26 -17.92
C LEU A 877 -4.94 16.35 -19.39
N ILE A 878 -4.58 17.41 -20.12
CA ILE A 878 -4.78 17.45 -21.59
C ILE A 878 -3.95 16.33 -22.25
N ILE A 879 -2.66 16.22 -21.91
CA ILE A 879 -1.79 15.19 -22.48
C ILE A 879 -2.35 13.80 -22.16
N LEU A 880 -2.77 13.55 -20.92
CA LEU A 880 -3.30 12.26 -20.47
C LEU A 880 -4.70 11.95 -21.06
N LEU A 881 -5.46 12.96 -21.47
CA LEU A 881 -6.72 12.75 -22.19
C LEU A 881 -6.51 12.31 -23.65
N HIS A 882 -5.54 12.90 -24.35
CA HIS A 882 -5.31 12.67 -25.78
C HIS A 882 -4.27 11.58 -26.10
N HIS A 883 -3.28 11.38 -25.23
CA HIS A 883 -2.21 10.39 -25.41
C HIS A 883 -2.71 8.95 -25.73
N PRO A 884 -3.77 8.41 -25.10
CA PRO A 884 -4.24 7.04 -25.35
C PRO A 884 -4.59 6.71 -26.80
N PHE A 885 -4.91 7.71 -27.62
CA PHE A 885 -5.32 7.56 -29.03
C PHE A 885 -4.19 7.76 -30.04
N MET A 886 -2.98 8.13 -29.60
CA MET A 886 -1.84 8.32 -30.50
C MET A 886 -1.31 6.97 -31.01
N GLY A 887 -0.51 6.99 -32.09
CA GLY A 887 -0.01 5.76 -32.74
C GLY A 887 0.82 4.80 -31.87
N SER A 888 1.27 5.23 -30.68
CA SER A 888 1.94 4.39 -29.68
C SER A 888 1.13 4.21 -28.37
N GLY A 889 -0.15 4.58 -28.34
CA GLY A 889 -1.00 4.53 -27.15
C GLY A 889 -1.73 3.20 -26.98
N HIS A 890 -2.25 2.95 -25.76
CA HIS A 890 -2.91 1.69 -25.41
C HIS A 890 -4.36 1.55 -25.92
N LEU A 891 -5.01 2.64 -26.33
CA LEU A 891 -6.39 2.63 -26.86
C LEU A 891 -6.41 2.83 -28.39
N ARG A 892 -5.49 2.14 -29.08
CA ARG A 892 -5.33 2.13 -30.55
C ARG A 892 -6.68 2.09 -31.28
N SER A 893 -6.79 2.89 -32.33
CA SER A 893 -7.97 2.99 -33.19
C SER A 893 -7.51 3.42 -34.59
N ASP A 894 -8.16 2.90 -35.63
CA ASP A 894 -7.67 2.96 -37.02
C ASP A 894 -7.69 4.35 -37.66
N ASP A 895 -8.20 5.37 -36.96
CA ASP A 895 -8.34 6.75 -37.41
C ASP A 895 -8.23 7.72 -36.21
N PRO A 896 -7.02 8.11 -35.77
CA PRO A 896 -6.84 8.94 -34.58
C PRO A 896 -7.37 10.37 -34.80
N PRO A 897 -8.09 11.00 -33.85
CA PRO A 897 -8.61 12.36 -34.04
C PRO A 897 -7.46 13.35 -34.25
N ALA A 898 -7.42 14.00 -35.43
CA ALA A 898 -6.27 14.76 -35.94
C ALA A 898 -5.62 15.69 -34.91
N ASP A 899 -6.45 16.50 -34.25
CA ASP A 899 -6.03 17.54 -33.30
C ASP A 899 -5.39 16.99 -32.01
N SER A 900 -5.53 15.69 -31.73
CA SER A 900 -5.04 15.08 -30.48
C SER A 900 -3.52 15.14 -30.31
N TRP A 901 -2.78 15.08 -31.42
CA TRP A 901 -1.33 15.27 -31.38
C TRP A 901 -0.96 16.73 -31.07
N GLU A 902 -1.67 17.69 -31.67
CA GLU A 902 -1.46 19.12 -31.46
C GLU A 902 -1.83 19.57 -30.04
N ARG A 903 -2.94 19.06 -29.48
CA ARG A 903 -3.33 19.24 -28.08
C ARG A 903 -2.19 18.79 -27.14
N CYS A 904 -1.64 17.60 -27.37
CA CYS A 904 -0.50 17.07 -26.61
C CYS A 904 0.76 17.93 -26.73
N VAL A 905 1.14 18.35 -27.94
CA VAL A 905 2.36 19.15 -28.18
C VAL A 905 2.23 20.55 -27.56
N THR A 906 1.09 21.19 -27.67
CA THR A 906 0.81 22.50 -27.07
C THR A 906 0.84 22.42 -25.55
N ALA A 907 0.15 21.45 -24.96
CA ALA A 907 0.19 21.24 -23.51
C ALA A 907 1.60 20.91 -22.99
N ALA A 908 2.40 20.15 -23.75
CA ALA A 908 3.79 19.85 -23.39
C ALA A 908 4.70 21.10 -23.45
N ARG A 909 4.52 21.98 -24.44
CA ARG A 909 5.19 23.29 -24.50
C ARG A 909 4.81 24.18 -23.32
N ASN A 910 3.52 24.27 -23.00
CA ASN A 910 3.01 25.04 -21.86
C ASN A 910 3.64 24.58 -20.54
N ILE A 911 3.79 23.27 -20.33
CA ILE A 911 4.50 22.72 -19.16
C ILE A 911 5.98 23.12 -19.16
N THR A 912 6.67 23.10 -20.30
CA THR A 912 8.06 23.57 -20.41
C THR A 912 8.19 25.03 -19.95
N SER A 913 7.34 25.92 -20.47
CA SER A 913 7.38 27.35 -20.15
C SER A 913 7.00 27.64 -18.69
N LEU A 914 6.00 26.93 -18.14
CA LEU A 914 5.64 27.02 -16.72
C LEU A 914 6.74 26.49 -15.80
N ALA A 915 7.44 25.42 -16.19
CA ALA A 915 8.57 24.89 -15.44
C ALA A 915 9.80 25.84 -15.49
N LEU A 916 10.05 26.49 -16.62
CA LEU A 916 11.06 27.56 -16.75
C LEU A 916 10.72 28.76 -15.86
N ALA A 917 9.47 29.24 -15.88
CA ALA A 917 9.02 30.33 -15.01
C ALA A 917 9.14 29.96 -13.51
N TYR A 918 8.80 28.72 -13.14
CA TYR A 918 9.02 28.23 -11.76
C TYR A 918 10.52 28.21 -11.40
N ARG A 919 11.37 27.75 -12.32
CA ARG A 919 12.83 27.67 -12.13
C ARG A 919 13.45 29.05 -11.94
N SER A 920 13.10 30.02 -12.80
CA SER A 920 13.69 31.36 -12.84
C SER A 920 13.28 32.25 -11.65
N ALA A 921 12.11 32.01 -11.07
CA ALA A 921 11.67 32.67 -9.84
C ALA A 921 12.12 31.90 -8.57
N TYR A 922 11.80 30.60 -8.48
CA TYR A 922 11.66 29.92 -7.18
C TYR A 922 12.62 28.76 -6.90
N SER A 923 13.47 28.39 -7.88
CA SER A 923 14.27 27.16 -7.92
C SER A 923 13.44 25.86 -7.83
N LEU A 924 13.80 24.90 -8.69
CA LEU A 924 13.16 23.58 -8.72
C LEU A 924 13.53 22.72 -7.49
N ARG A 925 14.61 23.05 -6.76
CA ARG A 925 15.06 22.34 -5.54
C ARG A 925 14.04 22.34 -4.39
N ARG A 926 13.01 23.19 -4.43
CA ARG A 926 11.88 23.20 -3.47
C ARG A 926 10.51 23.05 -4.14
N ALA A 927 10.45 22.42 -5.31
CA ALA A 927 9.19 22.15 -5.99
C ALA A 927 8.51 20.86 -5.47
N ASN A 928 7.17 20.88 -5.51
CA ASN A 928 6.33 19.72 -5.24
C ASN A 928 6.51 18.67 -6.37
N TYR A 929 6.49 17.38 -6.02
CA TYR A 929 6.64 16.26 -6.96
C TYR A 929 5.58 16.24 -8.08
N MET A 930 4.45 16.91 -7.86
CA MET A 930 3.47 17.30 -8.88
C MET A 930 4.10 17.89 -10.14
N LEU A 931 5.01 18.87 -9.99
CA LEU A 931 5.71 19.51 -11.12
C LEU A 931 6.61 18.49 -11.84
N SER A 932 7.23 17.58 -11.10
CA SER A 932 8.07 16.52 -11.65
C SER A 932 7.27 15.54 -12.51
N TYR A 933 6.03 15.22 -12.13
CA TYR A 933 5.14 14.40 -12.96
C TYR A 933 4.71 15.13 -14.23
N ALA A 934 4.32 16.40 -14.14
CA ALA A 934 3.95 17.20 -15.30
C ALA A 934 5.12 17.32 -16.30
N VAL A 935 6.32 17.67 -15.83
CA VAL A 935 7.53 17.75 -16.66
C VAL A 935 7.91 16.38 -17.25
N TYR A 936 7.77 15.28 -16.48
CA TYR A 936 7.95 13.93 -17.01
C TYR A 936 6.99 13.64 -18.18
N VAL A 937 5.68 13.88 -18.01
CA VAL A 937 4.68 13.66 -19.07
C VAL A 937 4.99 14.51 -20.31
N ALA A 938 5.39 15.78 -20.14
CA ALA A 938 5.83 16.65 -21.23
C ALA A 938 7.07 16.11 -21.96
N CYS A 939 8.08 15.59 -21.25
CA CYS A 939 9.23 14.91 -21.87
C CYS A 939 8.78 13.75 -22.79
N THR A 940 7.76 12.97 -22.42
CA THR A 940 7.29 11.85 -23.26
C THR A 940 6.62 12.28 -24.57
N ILE A 941 6.18 13.52 -24.67
CA ILE A 941 5.65 14.12 -25.92
C ILE A 941 6.79 14.76 -26.73
N HIS A 942 7.65 15.55 -26.09
CA HIS A 942 8.81 16.17 -26.74
C HIS A 942 9.77 15.14 -27.34
N ALA A 943 9.96 13.98 -26.68
CA ALA A 943 10.76 12.87 -27.20
C ALA A 943 10.16 12.15 -28.41
N ARG A 944 8.85 12.27 -28.65
CA ARG A 944 8.15 11.71 -29.82
C ARG A 944 8.11 12.70 -31.00
N ASN A 945 8.14 14.01 -30.74
CA ASN A 945 7.98 15.06 -31.76
C ASN A 945 9.16 15.12 -32.77
N PRO A 946 8.96 14.87 -34.08
CA PRO A 946 10.05 14.80 -35.06
C PRO A 946 10.93 16.07 -35.15
N ALA A 947 10.32 17.27 -35.09
CA ALA A 947 11.05 18.52 -35.18
C ALA A 947 11.94 18.75 -33.94
N ILE A 948 11.43 18.42 -32.76
CA ILE A 948 12.17 18.52 -31.49
C ILE A 948 13.25 17.43 -31.40
N ARG A 949 13.00 16.23 -31.93
CA ARG A 949 14.01 15.17 -32.06
C ARG A 949 15.18 15.61 -32.92
N GLU A 950 14.92 16.31 -34.03
CA GLU A 950 15.95 16.74 -34.96
C GLU A 950 16.80 17.92 -34.42
N SER A 951 16.20 18.94 -33.78
CA SER A 951 17.00 19.96 -33.07
C SER A 951 17.83 19.37 -31.92
N THR A 952 17.26 18.39 -31.20
CA THR A 952 17.97 17.66 -30.15
C THR A 952 19.12 16.81 -30.71
N ARG A 953 18.96 16.19 -31.90
CA ARG A 953 20.03 15.47 -32.62
C ARG A 953 21.17 16.41 -33.02
N ARG A 954 20.86 17.64 -33.43
CA ARG A 954 21.82 18.72 -33.67
C ARG A 954 22.47 19.29 -32.40
N LYS A 955 22.09 18.78 -31.22
CA LYS A 955 22.56 19.21 -29.88
C LYS A 955 22.21 20.66 -29.54
N GLU A 956 21.11 21.18 -30.08
CA GLU A 956 20.61 22.52 -29.76
C GLU A 956 20.23 22.59 -28.27
N ALA A 957 20.98 23.37 -27.49
CA ALA A 957 20.90 23.38 -26.03
C ALA A 957 19.58 23.97 -25.48
N SER A 958 18.85 24.69 -26.33
CA SER A 958 17.52 25.27 -26.09
C SER A 958 16.36 24.37 -26.55
N SER A 959 16.62 23.15 -27.04
CA SER A 959 15.52 22.26 -27.47
C SER A 959 14.56 21.98 -26.28
N PRO A 960 13.22 22.01 -26.47
CA PRO A 960 12.27 21.81 -25.38
C PRO A 960 12.47 20.50 -24.60
N LEU A 961 12.99 19.47 -25.27
CA LEU A 961 13.34 18.19 -24.66
C LEU A 961 14.59 18.29 -23.76
N THR A 962 15.65 18.95 -24.24
CA THR A 962 16.86 19.22 -23.44
C THR A 962 16.53 20.08 -22.22
N VAL A 963 15.69 21.10 -22.39
CA VAL A 963 15.23 21.99 -21.31
C VAL A 963 14.39 21.22 -20.29
N CYS A 964 13.36 20.49 -20.71
CA CYS A 964 12.54 19.70 -19.78
C CYS A 964 13.36 18.64 -19.04
N LEU A 965 14.35 17.99 -19.67
CA LEU A 965 15.22 17.02 -19.00
C LEU A 965 16.10 17.67 -17.93
N ARG A 966 16.67 18.86 -18.17
CA ARG A 966 17.41 19.62 -17.14
C ARG A 966 16.50 19.99 -15.96
N CYS A 967 15.29 20.46 -16.24
CA CYS A 967 14.30 20.71 -15.19
C CYS A 967 13.96 19.43 -14.41
N LEU A 968 13.82 18.29 -15.09
CA LEU A 968 13.52 17.00 -14.47
C LEU A 968 14.68 16.49 -13.58
N ASP A 969 15.93 16.71 -13.99
CA ASP A 969 17.13 16.40 -13.19
C ASP A 969 17.17 17.24 -11.90
N GLU A 970 16.94 18.56 -11.98
CA GLU A 970 16.86 19.43 -10.78
C GLU A 970 15.70 19.03 -9.86
N LEU A 971 14.55 18.68 -10.44
CA LEU A 971 13.36 18.21 -9.72
C LEU A 971 13.56 16.85 -9.03
N ALA A 972 14.48 16.02 -9.55
CA ALA A 972 14.82 14.73 -8.97
C ALA A 972 15.71 14.85 -7.71
N ILE A 973 16.32 16.01 -7.43
CA ILE A 973 17.08 16.23 -6.19
C ILE A 973 16.17 16.14 -4.94
N PRO A 974 15.07 16.93 -4.81
CA PRO A 974 14.11 16.79 -3.70
C PRO A 974 13.07 15.67 -3.91
N ASN A 975 12.99 15.07 -5.10
CA ASN A 975 11.98 14.06 -5.47
C ASN A 975 12.64 12.87 -6.22
N CYS A 976 13.61 12.20 -5.59
CA CYS A 976 14.47 11.19 -6.23
C CYS A 976 13.76 9.93 -6.79
N GLY A 977 12.47 9.72 -6.47
CA GLY A 977 11.65 8.72 -7.17
C GLY A 977 11.48 9.00 -8.68
N VAL A 978 11.68 10.25 -9.11
CA VAL A 978 11.61 10.71 -10.51
C VAL A 978 12.86 10.32 -11.31
N SER A 979 13.97 9.98 -10.64
CA SER A 979 15.22 9.56 -11.27
C SER A 979 15.07 8.31 -12.12
N ALA A 980 14.14 7.40 -11.81
CA ALA A 980 13.91 6.20 -12.61
C ALA A 980 13.15 6.52 -13.92
N PRO A 981 11.99 7.21 -13.91
CA PRO A 981 11.37 7.78 -15.11
C PRO A 981 12.34 8.60 -16.00
N SER A 982 13.22 9.41 -15.40
CA SER A 982 14.22 10.20 -16.13
C SER A 982 15.23 9.33 -16.89
N LYS A 983 15.70 8.24 -16.28
CA LYS A 983 16.60 7.26 -16.92
C LYS A 983 15.92 6.49 -18.04
N ILE A 984 14.62 6.20 -17.92
CA ILE A 984 13.84 5.55 -18.98
C ILE A 984 13.80 6.44 -20.23
N ILE A 985 13.45 7.72 -20.10
CA ILE A 985 13.44 8.68 -21.22
C ILE A 985 14.80 8.73 -21.93
N ARG A 986 15.91 8.79 -21.17
CA ARG A 986 17.27 8.86 -21.73
C ARG A 986 17.63 7.63 -22.55
N ARG A 987 17.38 6.41 -22.03
CA ARG A 987 17.59 5.15 -22.76
C ARG A 987 16.81 5.09 -24.08
N LEU A 988 15.59 5.64 -24.09
CA LEU A 988 14.74 5.69 -25.28
C LEU A 988 15.26 6.71 -26.31
N MET A 989 15.86 7.81 -25.86
CA MET A 989 16.51 8.78 -26.72
C MET A 989 17.80 8.23 -27.35
N GLU A 990 18.61 7.52 -26.55
CA GLU A 990 19.79 6.79 -27.02
C GLU A 990 19.41 5.76 -28.09
N ALA A 991 18.38 4.94 -27.84
CA ALA A 991 17.82 3.98 -28.80
C ALA A 991 17.21 4.64 -30.07
N ASN A 992 16.90 5.94 -30.03
CA ASN A 992 16.40 6.73 -31.16
C ASN A 992 17.50 7.59 -31.83
N GLY A 993 18.78 7.38 -31.49
CA GLY A 993 19.91 8.08 -32.09
C GLY A 993 20.05 9.54 -31.64
N MET A 994 19.63 9.88 -30.42
CA MET A 994 19.78 11.20 -29.81
C MET A 994 20.70 11.12 -28.59
N SER A 995 21.80 11.88 -28.61
CA SER A 995 22.81 11.89 -27.54
C SER A 995 22.87 13.27 -26.87
N ILE A 996 22.48 13.35 -25.59
CA ILE A 996 22.57 14.55 -24.75
C ILE A 996 23.65 14.34 -23.69
N GLN A 997 24.63 15.24 -23.64
CA GLN A 997 25.52 15.38 -22.48
C GLN A 997 24.84 16.22 -21.40
N THR A 998 24.07 15.57 -20.52
CA THR A 998 23.65 16.13 -19.22
C THR A 998 23.88 15.12 -18.11
N GLY A 999 25.11 15.08 -17.61
CA GLY A 999 25.42 14.52 -16.30
C GLY A 999 25.47 15.65 -15.29
N CYS A 1000 24.61 15.60 -14.26
CA CYS A 1000 24.69 16.51 -13.13
C CYS A 1000 25.64 15.90 -12.09
N ASP A 1001 26.90 16.34 -12.08
CA ASP A 1001 27.83 16.01 -11.00
C ASP A 1001 27.38 16.75 -9.73
N PRO A 1002 27.07 16.04 -8.63
CA PRO A 1002 26.52 16.63 -7.42
C PRO A 1002 27.47 17.60 -6.69
N ALA A 1003 28.75 17.68 -7.09
CA ALA A 1003 29.72 18.62 -6.54
C ALA A 1003 29.74 20.00 -7.20
N ILE A 1004 29.13 20.19 -8.38
CA ILE A 1004 29.28 21.43 -9.15
C ILE A 1004 28.40 22.57 -8.62
N GLN A 1005 29.02 23.71 -8.30
CA GLN A 1005 28.34 25.00 -8.17
C GLN A 1005 27.97 25.54 -9.56
N ASP A 1006 26.67 25.78 -9.76
CA ASP A 1006 26.01 26.49 -10.87
C ASP A 1006 26.84 26.78 -12.14
N PRO A 1007 26.92 25.83 -13.09
CA PRO A 1007 27.48 26.08 -14.40
C PRO A 1007 26.40 26.71 -15.31
N PHE A 1008 26.74 27.87 -15.89
CA PHE A 1008 25.93 28.68 -16.80
C PHE A 1008 24.83 29.53 -16.17
N GLN A 1009 25.19 30.80 -15.93
CA GLN A 1009 24.29 31.93 -15.84
C GLN A 1009 23.48 32.04 -17.16
N VAL A 1010 22.22 31.59 -17.14
CA VAL A 1010 21.35 31.57 -18.33
C VAL A 1010 20.79 32.97 -18.61
N ASP A 1011 20.98 33.47 -19.83
CA ASP A 1011 20.33 34.71 -20.28
C ASP A 1011 18.85 34.44 -20.60
N ILE A 1012 18.01 34.88 -19.66
CA ILE A 1012 16.57 34.68 -19.67
C ILE A 1012 15.91 35.29 -20.92
N ASN A 1013 16.46 36.39 -21.45
CA ASN A 1013 15.91 37.03 -22.65
C ASN A 1013 16.06 36.13 -23.88
N LEU A 1014 17.20 35.43 -23.98
CA LEU A 1014 17.49 34.57 -25.12
C LEU A 1014 16.61 33.32 -25.12
N ASP A 1015 16.42 32.69 -23.96
CA ASP A 1015 15.54 31.51 -23.82
C ASP A 1015 14.07 31.85 -24.14
N PHE A 1016 13.53 32.97 -23.63
CA PHE A 1016 12.18 33.42 -24.00
C PHE A 1016 12.07 33.83 -25.49
N GLN A 1017 13.11 34.46 -26.05
CA GLN A 1017 13.20 34.78 -27.49
C GLN A 1017 13.44 33.55 -28.40
N THR A 1018 13.49 32.32 -27.87
CA THR A 1018 13.53 31.10 -28.71
C THR A 1018 12.16 30.65 -29.22
N PHE A 1019 11.06 31.25 -28.75
CA PHE A 1019 9.68 30.86 -29.12
C PHE A 1019 8.80 31.88 -29.87
N PRO A 1020 9.29 32.95 -30.54
CA PRO A 1020 8.43 33.86 -31.30
C PRO A 1020 8.02 33.27 -32.65
N GLY A 1021 6.76 33.49 -33.05
CA GLY A 1021 6.37 33.44 -34.47
C GLY A 1021 5.96 32.09 -35.06
N LEU A 1022 5.08 31.34 -34.38
CA LEU A 1022 4.06 30.56 -35.10
C LEU A 1022 2.69 31.13 -34.74
N ASP A 1023 2.05 31.78 -35.72
CA ASP A 1023 0.73 32.39 -35.59
C ASP A 1023 -0.36 31.30 -35.56
N PHE A 1024 -1.25 31.39 -34.57
CA PHE A 1024 -2.39 30.48 -34.38
C PHE A 1024 -3.74 31.22 -34.45
N SER A 1025 -3.82 32.27 -35.27
CA SER A 1025 -5.10 32.75 -35.79
C SER A 1025 -5.86 31.59 -36.49
N PRO A 1026 -7.17 31.38 -36.24
CA PRO A 1026 -7.95 30.27 -36.80
C PRO A 1026 -8.33 30.49 -38.28
N ALA A 1027 -7.37 30.90 -39.10
CA ALA A 1027 -7.50 31.07 -40.54
C ALA A 1027 -6.96 29.83 -41.27
N ARG A 1028 -7.76 29.28 -42.19
CA ARG A 1028 -7.47 28.02 -42.91
C ARG A 1028 -6.09 28.04 -43.58
N LEU A 1029 -5.32 26.97 -43.38
CA LEU A 1029 -4.17 26.62 -44.22
C LEU A 1029 -4.43 25.27 -44.91
N ASP A 1030 -4.91 25.34 -46.15
CA ASP A 1030 -5.15 24.20 -47.03
C ASP A 1030 -3.82 23.56 -47.51
N HIS A 1031 -3.17 22.80 -46.64
CA HIS A 1031 -2.02 21.95 -46.98
C HIS A 1031 -2.29 20.47 -46.70
N ALA A 1032 -3.27 19.94 -47.43
CA ALA A 1032 -3.32 18.52 -47.75
C ALA A 1032 -2.02 18.07 -48.46
N ASN A 1033 -1.72 16.76 -48.38
CA ASN A 1033 -0.59 16.06 -49.02
C ASN A 1033 0.81 16.27 -48.40
N GLN A 1034 0.99 15.89 -47.14
CA GLN A 1034 2.24 15.21 -46.73
C GLN A 1034 2.09 14.17 -45.61
N ILE A 1035 0.94 13.49 -45.53
CA ILE A 1035 0.72 12.34 -44.62
C ILE A 1035 1.27 11.06 -45.26
N SER A 1036 2.59 10.92 -45.30
CA SER A 1036 3.28 9.71 -45.81
C SER A 1036 4.68 9.57 -45.20
N GLY A 1037 4.76 9.35 -43.88
CA GLY A 1037 6.04 9.41 -43.15
C GLY A 1037 6.06 8.78 -41.74
N PHE A 1038 5.15 7.87 -41.41
CA PHE A 1038 5.30 7.05 -40.19
C PHE A 1038 6.40 6.00 -40.39
N GLN A 1039 7.64 6.38 -40.08
CA GLN A 1039 8.71 5.41 -39.83
C GLN A 1039 8.68 4.96 -38.36
N ASP A 1040 8.96 3.69 -38.13
CA ASP A 1040 8.68 3.02 -36.86
C ASP A 1040 9.40 3.64 -35.65
N PHE A 1041 8.61 4.24 -34.76
CA PHE A 1041 8.95 4.27 -33.35
C PHE A 1041 8.79 2.86 -32.81
N ASN A 1042 9.74 2.36 -32.01
CA ASN A 1042 9.77 0.98 -31.55
C ASN A 1042 8.45 0.57 -30.87
N GLN A 1043 7.66 -0.29 -31.52
CA GLN A 1043 6.21 -0.38 -31.30
C GLN A 1043 5.79 -1.01 -29.96
N ASP A 1044 6.72 -1.68 -29.28
CA ASP A 1044 6.48 -2.46 -28.05
C ASP A 1044 6.64 -1.66 -26.74
N LEU A 1045 6.99 -0.37 -26.83
CA LEU A 1045 7.25 0.48 -25.66
C LEU A 1045 6.28 1.69 -25.62
N ASP A 1046 5.16 1.55 -24.91
CA ASP A 1046 4.38 2.74 -24.50
C ASP A 1046 5.04 3.42 -23.30
N LEU A 1047 5.65 4.57 -23.59
CA LEU A 1047 6.42 5.35 -22.61
C LEU A 1047 5.59 5.86 -21.42
N LEU A 1048 4.26 5.89 -21.51
CA LEU A 1048 3.40 6.31 -20.41
C LEU A 1048 3.15 5.19 -19.39
N PHE A 1049 3.32 3.93 -19.80
CA PHE A 1049 3.06 2.72 -19.00
C PHE A 1049 4.31 1.85 -18.83
N GLY A 1050 5.51 2.43 -18.98
CA GLY A 1050 6.82 1.76 -18.89
C GLY A 1050 7.22 1.24 -17.49
N PHE A 1051 6.30 0.59 -16.78
CA PHE A 1051 6.50 -0.05 -15.48
C PHE A 1051 6.10 -1.53 -15.50
N MET A 1052 6.88 -2.36 -16.20
CA MET A 1052 7.17 -3.75 -15.80
C MET A 1052 8.33 -4.33 -16.63
N ASN A 1053 9.12 -5.18 -15.98
CA ASN A 1053 10.16 -6.09 -16.52
C ASN A 1053 11.53 -5.50 -16.97
N GLU A 1054 12.54 -5.86 -16.17
CA GLU A 1054 13.95 -6.19 -16.49
C GLU A 1054 14.93 -5.20 -17.17
N PRO A 1055 16.25 -5.32 -16.88
CA PRO A 1055 17.32 -4.67 -17.63
C PRO A 1055 18.01 -5.59 -18.66
N ASP A 1056 18.57 -4.96 -19.68
CA ASP A 1056 19.76 -5.37 -20.45
C ASP A 1056 19.76 -6.77 -21.13
N VAL A 1057 19.11 -6.85 -22.30
CA VAL A 1057 19.54 -7.73 -23.40
C VAL A 1057 20.29 -6.87 -24.43
N SER A 1058 21.53 -7.20 -24.78
CA SER A 1058 22.33 -6.35 -25.69
C SER A 1058 21.90 -6.49 -27.14
N ILE A 1059 21.55 -5.37 -27.78
CA ILE A 1059 21.35 -5.30 -29.23
C ILE A 1059 22.73 -5.26 -29.91
N SER A 1060 23.29 -6.44 -30.21
CA SER A 1060 24.57 -6.57 -30.92
C SER A 1060 24.71 -7.80 -31.83
N SER A 1061 23.72 -8.70 -31.87
CA SER A 1061 23.85 -10.05 -32.46
C SER A 1061 22.94 -10.35 -33.66
N MET A 1062 22.35 -9.33 -34.30
CA MET A 1062 21.36 -9.50 -35.40
C MET A 1062 21.71 -8.82 -36.74
N PHE A 1063 22.99 -8.66 -37.09
CA PHE A 1063 23.39 -8.14 -38.42
C PHE A 1063 24.64 -8.79 -39.07
N THR A 1064 24.75 -10.13 -39.02
CA THR A 1064 25.56 -10.95 -39.95
C THR A 1064 25.05 -12.40 -39.90
N GLY A 1065 24.74 -13.11 -40.99
CA GLY A 1065 24.63 -12.73 -42.40
C GLY A 1065 24.29 -13.99 -43.22
N VAL A 1066 23.40 -13.91 -44.21
CA VAL A 1066 22.95 -15.08 -45.00
C VAL A 1066 23.12 -14.81 -46.50
N VAL A 1067 24.06 -15.53 -47.10
CA VAL A 1067 24.22 -15.75 -48.55
C VAL A 1067 24.89 -17.13 -48.72
N PRO A 1068 24.67 -17.86 -49.82
CA PRO A 1068 24.26 -19.26 -49.69
C PRO A 1068 25.15 -20.29 -50.38
N TYR A 1069 25.02 -21.55 -49.96
CA TYR A 1069 25.13 -22.77 -50.78
C TYR A 1069 24.30 -23.90 -50.17
#